data_AF-A0A4Q4ZKT0-F1
#
_entry.id   AF-A0A4Q4ZKT0-F1
#
_cell.length_a   1.000
_cell.length_b   1.000
_cell.length_c   1.000
_cell.angle_alpha   90.00
_cell.angle_beta   90.00
_cell.angle_gamma   90.00
#
_symmetry.space_group_name_H-M   'P 1'
#
loop_
_entity.id
_entity.type
_entity.pdbx_description
1 polymer ?
#
loop_
_entity_poly.entity_id
_entity_poly.type
_entity_poly.pdbx_seq_one_letter_code
_entity_poly.pdbx_strand_id
1 'polypeptide(L)'
;MLLNKIVLNIDHTDSGVTVNCEDGSSYHGNVVVGCDGVNSKASIRREMCRLASKEDPELFSGIEKMDMTAEFNCLFGISDPVEGLNEGDVDTTFDKGRSMLIITGKHGRVYWFYHEKLDKLYHSGAPDFPRYSKADAENLARKNAWRHVNETVTLGDLWQKRVSYTLVPLEEALFDIWSWGRIATVGDNTHKMTPNNGQAGNTAIESAAALANQLKKVHDGGLMTSQVIRSALRKWQEKRWPRVKATVKEAAAVCRLQTLDTRMAYFVMNYVVPNATESLLTLVTNSLIGAEILEYLPVPTQSFQGSCPFNPNQGIGKHESVLKRTAVAVPLLVFSYWMAELTSKGSIWDSMNQLLQPGQLTHPDERRQWFQSLRFLIEGSLVYAIWLIESNRRANVLTFARLPTIFCILALRFGIGVISPCYYFLHYIFSPVEKFAATDARLTNVAYTRTILPLILFSISAPVFLALAGYSVAVDTVSWHWHWILQPPFMVAILQWILVKAQLSKVSMNEDTMGNQKRDFPYIRWCVYTLSTISAATWISAELSGVSSLALLPGEFFEANRHGILFASLFWVGVLLHDIKSAGMVKDSWVKILTVGLVVGLIAGPTVVVALGWTWREEILASKREGHALTRNRYEGKSILDVQRRDVPAAGEGKVGKS
;
A
#
# COMPACT_ATOMS: atom_id res chain seq x y z
N MET A 1 -15.98 4.68 37.86
CA MET A 1 -14.55 4.29 37.97
C MET A 1 -14.24 4.16 39.45
N LEU A 2 -13.66 3.05 39.88
CA LEU A 2 -13.24 2.85 41.27
C LEU A 2 -11.74 3.18 41.36
N LEU A 3 -11.42 4.34 41.92
CA LEU A 3 -10.04 4.79 42.06
C LEU A 3 -9.39 4.18 43.31
N ASN A 4 -8.06 4.15 43.35
CA ASN A 4 -7.25 3.63 44.47
C ASN A 4 -7.53 2.16 44.82
N LYS A 5 -7.91 1.35 43.84
CA LYS A 5 -8.09 -0.10 43.98
C LYS A 5 -6.94 -0.83 43.31
N ILE A 6 -6.03 -1.37 44.10
CA ILE A 6 -4.90 -2.17 43.63
C ILE A 6 -5.28 -3.64 43.75
N VAL A 7 -5.19 -4.38 42.64
CA VAL A 7 -5.47 -5.82 42.61
C VAL A 7 -4.41 -6.55 43.43
N LEU A 8 -4.85 -7.40 44.37
CA LEU A 8 -3.98 -8.25 45.16
C LEU A 8 -3.90 -9.65 44.54
N ASN A 9 -5.05 -10.27 44.29
CA ASN A 9 -5.15 -11.59 43.67
C ASN A 9 -6.51 -11.80 42.99
N ILE A 10 -6.61 -12.89 42.21
CA ILE A 10 -7.83 -13.29 41.53
C ILE A 10 -8.22 -14.71 41.92
N ASP A 11 -9.50 -14.87 42.25
CA ASP A 11 -10.16 -16.16 42.37
C ASP A 11 -11.02 -16.43 41.12
N HIS A 12 -10.92 -17.64 40.58
CA HIS A 12 -11.62 -18.04 39.36
C HIS A 12 -12.42 -19.32 39.60
N THR A 13 -13.68 -19.33 39.15
CA THR A 13 -14.56 -20.50 39.15
C THR A 13 -15.26 -20.65 37.80
N ASP A 14 -15.97 -21.77 37.61
CA ASP A 14 -16.78 -21.95 36.41
C ASP A 14 -17.96 -20.97 36.30
N SER A 15 -18.43 -20.39 37.41
CA SER A 15 -19.54 -19.44 37.44
C SER A 15 -19.11 -17.98 37.31
N GLY A 16 -17.88 -17.63 37.69
CA GLY A 16 -17.40 -16.25 37.64
C GLY A 16 -15.96 -16.06 38.10
N VAL A 17 -15.60 -14.81 38.34
CA VAL A 17 -14.30 -14.37 38.86
C VAL A 17 -14.49 -13.35 39.97
N THR A 18 -13.59 -13.38 40.95
CA THR A 18 -13.56 -12.41 42.04
C THR A 18 -12.18 -11.77 42.09
N VAL A 19 -12.16 -10.44 42.05
CA VAL A 19 -10.93 -9.63 42.17
C VAL A 19 -10.84 -9.11 43.60
N ASN A 20 -9.80 -9.51 44.32
CA ASN A 20 -9.53 -9.05 45.67
C ASN A 20 -8.48 -7.93 45.63
N CYS A 21 -8.71 -6.85 46.36
CA CYS A 21 -7.85 -5.67 46.38
C CYS A 21 -7.00 -5.60 47.65
N GLU A 22 -5.89 -4.87 47.61
CA GLU A 22 -4.98 -4.70 48.76
C GLU A 22 -5.65 -4.05 49.98
N ASP A 23 -6.68 -3.25 49.77
CA ASP A 23 -7.45 -2.60 50.84
C ASP A 23 -8.52 -3.50 51.47
N GLY A 24 -8.56 -4.79 51.10
CA GLY A 24 -9.50 -5.78 51.59
C GLY A 24 -10.86 -5.78 50.87
N SER A 25 -11.08 -4.90 49.89
CA SER A 25 -12.32 -4.94 49.09
C SER A 25 -12.29 -6.02 48.00
N SER A 26 -13.45 -6.56 47.67
CA SER A 26 -13.60 -7.62 46.65
C SER A 26 -14.73 -7.31 45.68
N TYR A 27 -14.52 -7.65 44.41
CA TYR A 27 -15.48 -7.41 43.32
C TYR A 27 -15.71 -8.68 42.51
N HIS A 28 -16.98 -9.07 42.38
CA HIS A 28 -17.38 -10.24 41.61
C HIS A 28 -17.84 -9.86 40.19
N GLY A 29 -17.51 -10.69 39.21
CA GLY A 29 -17.93 -10.50 37.82
C GLY A 29 -17.85 -11.78 36.99
N ASN A 30 -18.33 -11.74 35.75
CA ASN A 30 -18.27 -12.90 34.85
C ASN A 30 -16.93 -13.03 34.10
N VAL A 31 -16.25 -11.90 33.88
CA VAL A 31 -14.98 -11.77 33.14
C VAL A 31 -14.15 -10.68 33.82
N VAL A 32 -12.83 -10.87 33.90
CA VAL A 32 -11.87 -9.85 34.32
C VAL A 32 -10.89 -9.59 33.17
N VAL A 33 -10.60 -8.30 32.93
CA VAL A 33 -9.73 -7.87 31.84
C VAL A 33 -8.57 -7.05 32.42
N GLY A 34 -7.35 -7.52 32.22
CA GLY A 34 -6.11 -6.86 32.59
C GLY A 34 -5.72 -5.76 31.65
N CYS A 35 -5.97 -4.51 32.05
CA CYS A 35 -5.57 -3.29 31.36
C CYS A 35 -4.54 -2.48 32.18
N ASP A 36 -3.76 -3.18 33.00
CA ASP A 36 -2.89 -2.71 34.08
C ASP A 36 -1.42 -2.54 33.68
N GLY A 37 -1.09 -2.78 32.40
CA GLY A 37 0.24 -2.57 31.83
C GLY A 37 1.32 -3.51 32.37
N VAL A 38 2.59 -3.11 32.19
CA VAL A 38 3.77 -3.86 32.64
C VAL A 38 4.06 -3.52 34.11
N ASN A 39 3.33 -4.12 35.06
CA ASN A 39 3.68 -4.02 36.48
C ASN A 39 3.99 -5.41 37.05
N SER A 40 5.24 -5.64 37.45
CA SER A 40 5.75 -6.97 37.81
C SER A 40 5.22 -7.55 39.13
N LYS A 41 4.65 -6.73 40.03
CA LYS A 41 4.28 -7.20 41.38
C LYS A 41 2.85 -7.73 41.50
N ALA A 42 1.90 -7.14 40.77
CA ALA A 42 0.47 -7.40 40.96
C ALA A 42 -0.35 -7.43 39.65
N SER A 43 0.27 -7.85 38.54
CA SER A 43 -0.45 -7.82 37.25
C SER A 43 -1.50 -8.93 37.12
N ILE A 44 -2.59 -8.62 36.43
CA ILE A 44 -3.65 -9.57 36.08
C ILE A 44 -3.09 -10.72 35.22
N ARG A 45 -2.05 -10.46 34.41
CA ARG A 45 -1.35 -11.52 33.66
C ARG A 45 -0.65 -12.50 34.59
N ARG A 46 -0.01 -12.00 35.65
CA ARG A 46 0.65 -12.86 36.64
C ARG A 46 -0.34 -13.80 37.29
N GLU A 47 -1.49 -13.28 37.70
CA GLU A 47 -2.58 -14.07 38.28
C GLU A 47 -3.21 -15.04 37.27
N MET A 48 -3.39 -14.61 36.01
CA MET A 48 -3.83 -15.49 34.93
C MET A 48 -2.92 -16.70 34.79
N CYS A 49 -1.61 -16.49 34.69
CA CYS A 49 -0.64 -17.58 34.60
C CYS A 49 -0.61 -18.41 35.90
N ARG A 50 -0.63 -17.79 37.09
CA ARG A 50 -0.65 -18.52 38.37
C ARG A 50 -1.83 -19.49 38.46
N LEU A 51 -3.01 -19.07 38.03
CA LEU A 51 -4.21 -19.90 38.01
C LEU A 51 -4.12 -20.97 36.92
N ALA A 52 -3.68 -20.60 35.73
CA ALA A 52 -3.56 -21.51 34.60
C ALA A 52 -2.53 -22.63 34.82
N SER A 53 -1.38 -22.33 35.45
CA SER A 53 -0.35 -23.31 35.80
C SER A 53 -0.82 -24.36 36.80
N LYS A 54 -1.92 -24.13 37.54
CA LYS A 54 -2.50 -25.14 38.44
C LYS A 54 -3.34 -26.17 37.70
N GLU A 55 -4.05 -25.76 36.65
CA GLU A 55 -4.90 -26.66 35.85
C GLU A 55 -4.12 -27.34 34.72
N ASP A 56 -3.20 -26.62 34.08
CA ASP A 56 -2.40 -27.13 32.96
C ASP A 56 -0.92 -26.74 33.13
N PRO A 57 -0.16 -27.51 33.93
CA PRO A 57 1.24 -27.24 34.16
C PRO A 57 2.08 -27.33 32.88
N GLU A 58 1.74 -28.12 31.87
CA GLU A 58 2.54 -28.21 30.64
C GLU A 58 2.36 -26.96 29.77
N LEU A 59 1.12 -26.47 29.63
CA LEU A 59 0.81 -25.29 28.85
C LEU A 59 1.22 -23.97 29.55
N PHE A 60 1.42 -23.97 30.87
CA PHE A 60 1.71 -22.75 31.65
C PHE A 60 2.91 -22.82 32.61
N SER A 61 3.67 -23.91 32.67
CA SER A 61 5.00 -23.90 33.31
C SER A 61 6.02 -23.23 32.37
N GLY A 62 6.91 -22.42 32.97
CA GLY A 62 7.97 -21.71 32.26
C GLY A 62 8.05 -20.23 32.63
N ILE A 63 9.17 -19.84 33.24
CA ILE A 63 9.60 -18.44 33.46
C ILE A 63 9.63 -17.65 32.14
N GLU A 64 9.79 -18.34 31.01
CA GLU A 64 9.78 -17.78 29.65
C GLU A 64 8.45 -17.12 29.22
N LYS A 65 7.31 -17.42 29.89
CA LYS A 65 5.97 -16.92 29.47
C LYS A 65 5.59 -15.54 30.02
N MET A 66 6.44 -14.97 30.87
CA MET A 66 6.35 -13.59 31.37
C MET A 66 7.59 -12.76 31.07
N ASP A 67 8.65 -13.41 30.57
CA ASP A 67 9.90 -12.71 30.34
C ASP A 67 9.77 -11.75 29.16
N MET A 68 10.21 -10.52 29.40
CA MET A 68 10.33 -9.47 28.42
C MET A 68 11.80 -9.18 28.22
N THR A 69 12.14 -8.67 27.04
CA THR A 69 13.51 -8.27 26.75
C THR A 69 13.64 -6.76 26.68
N ALA A 70 14.82 -6.22 26.97
CA ALA A 70 15.12 -4.82 26.75
C ALA A 70 16.51 -4.67 26.11
N GLU A 71 16.56 -4.09 24.91
CA GLU A 71 17.81 -3.75 24.20
C GLU A 71 18.08 -2.24 24.20
N PHE A 72 17.08 -1.44 24.56
CA PHE A 72 17.14 0.02 24.58
C PHE A 72 16.59 0.56 25.90
N ASN A 73 16.96 1.78 26.24
CA ASN A 73 16.25 2.59 27.22
C ASN A 73 15.63 3.82 26.55
N CYS A 74 14.72 4.47 27.26
CA CYS A 74 14.07 5.69 26.82
C CYS A 74 14.03 6.70 27.97
N LEU A 75 14.70 7.83 27.78
CA LEU A 75 14.47 9.04 28.55
C LEU A 75 13.40 9.84 27.83
N PHE A 76 12.23 9.98 28.43
CA PHE A 76 11.14 10.75 27.83
C PHE A 76 10.60 11.77 28.80
N GLY A 77 9.98 12.82 28.26
CA GLY A 77 9.46 13.89 29.07
C GLY A 77 8.60 14.88 28.30
N ILE A 78 8.20 15.90 29.04
CA ILE A 78 7.40 17.01 28.56
C ILE A 78 8.15 18.29 28.91
N SER A 79 8.20 19.24 27.99
CA SER A 79 8.78 20.57 28.22
C SER A 79 7.79 21.68 27.88
N ASP A 80 7.97 22.84 28.50
CA ASP A 80 7.34 24.10 28.05
C ASP A 80 7.91 24.53 26.68
N PRO A 81 7.27 25.47 25.96
CA PRO A 81 7.68 25.85 24.60
C PRO A 81 9.16 26.21 24.49
N VAL A 82 9.85 25.58 23.52
CA VAL A 82 11.27 25.77 23.20
C VAL A 82 11.37 26.50 21.85
N GLU A 83 12.21 27.52 21.79
CA GLU A 83 12.45 28.26 20.54
C GLU A 83 13.11 27.33 19.51
N GLY A 84 12.69 27.42 18.25
CA GLY A 84 13.15 26.51 17.19
C GLY A 84 12.32 25.23 17.03
N LEU A 85 11.26 25.04 17.83
CA LEU A 85 10.25 23.99 17.65
C LEU A 85 8.87 24.62 17.42
N ASN A 86 8.21 24.28 16.30
CA ASN A 86 6.92 24.87 15.95
C ASN A 86 5.76 23.92 16.23
N GLU A 87 4.63 24.48 16.63
CA GLU A 87 3.39 23.72 16.81
C GLU A 87 2.98 23.00 15.51
N GLY A 88 2.74 21.70 15.62
CA GLY A 88 2.41 20.83 14.48
C GLY A 88 3.61 20.04 13.93
N ASP A 89 4.83 20.37 14.33
CA ASP A 89 6.03 19.66 13.86
C ASP A 89 6.27 18.35 14.62
N VAL A 90 6.82 17.38 13.89
CA VAL A 90 7.36 16.13 14.44
C VAL A 90 8.79 15.97 13.92
N ASP A 91 9.77 16.19 14.80
CA ASP A 91 11.18 16.01 14.49
C ASP A 91 11.62 14.60 14.88
N THR A 92 12.30 13.90 13.96
CA THR A 92 12.91 12.61 14.27
C THR A 92 14.38 12.63 13.88
N THR A 93 15.25 12.36 14.85
CA THR A 93 16.71 12.34 14.67
C THR A 93 17.24 10.92 14.74
N PHE A 94 18.16 10.57 13.84
CA PHE A 94 18.80 9.25 13.77
C PHE A 94 20.30 9.38 14.09
N ASP A 95 20.80 8.58 15.04
CA ASP A 95 22.22 8.54 15.40
C ASP A 95 22.64 7.09 15.73
N LYS A 96 23.95 6.82 15.73
CA LYS A 96 24.49 5.49 16.01
C LYS A 96 24.13 5.03 17.42
N GLY A 97 23.28 4.01 17.50
CA GLY A 97 22.75 3.43 18.73
C GLY A 97 21.76 4.35 19.45
N ARG A 98 21.25 5.41 18.81
CA ARG A 98 20.42 6.44 19.45
C ARG A 98 19.38 7.00 18.49
N SER A 99 18.24 7.40 19.01
CA SER A 99 17.26 8.14 18.21
C SER A 99 16.47 9.09 19.09
N MET A 100 15.96 10.16 18.48
CA MET A 100 15.13 11.15 19.17
C MET A 100 13.84 11.34 18.41
N LEU A 101 12.72 11.44 19.13
CA LEU A 101 11.41 11.80 18.61
C LEU A 101 10.87 12.97 19.41
N ILE A 102 10.60 14.08 18.73
CA ILE A 102 10.04 15.30 19.31
C ILE A 102 8.71 15.59 18.65
N ILE A 103 7.68 15.81 19.46
CA ILE A 103 6.33 16.15 19.01
C ILE A 103 5.95 17.47 19.66
N THR A 104 5.76 18.51 18.84
CA THR A 104 5.38 19.83 19.34
C THR A 104 3.88 20.02 19.17
N GLY A 105 3.16 19.84 20.27
CA GLY A 105 1.71 19.90 20.31
C GLY A 105 1.16 21.31 20.55
N LYS A 106 -0.13 21.34 20.88
CA LYS A 106 -0.91 22.56 21.08
C LYS A 106 -0.24 23.53 22.08
N HIS A 107 -0.23 24.82 21.73
CA HIS A 107 0.40 25.88 22.54
C HIS A 107 1.92 25.71 22.71
N GLY A 108 2.58 25.06 21.75
CA GLY A 108 4.02 24.78 21.77
C GLY A 108 4.47 23.77 22.83
N ARG A 109 3.55 22.98 23.40
CA ARG A 109 3.88 21.94 24.39
C ARG A 109 4.73 20.84 23.74
N VAL A 110 5.94 20.62 24.24
CA VAL A 110 6.88 19.68 23.62
C VAL A 110 6.85 18.33 24.34
N TYR A 111 6.63 17.24 23.61
CA TYR A 111 6.78 15.86 24.07
C TYR A 111 8.01 15.26 23.41
N TRP A 112 8.94 14.74 24.19
CA TRP A 112 10.22 14.27 23.66
C TRP A 112 10.61 12.90 24.19
N PHE A 113 11.26 12.12 23.34
CA PHE A 113 11.70 10.76 23.60
C PHE A 113 13.13 10.59 23.10
N TYR A 114 14.08 10.35 23.99
CA TYR A 114 15.47 10.04 23.70
C TYR A 114 15.69 8.54 23.94
N HIS A 115 16.02 7.82 22.88
CA HIS A 115 16.32 6.39 22.92
C HIS A 115 17.83 6.17 22.88
N GLU A 116 18.35 5.29 23.72
CA GLU A 116 19.75 4.87 23.68
C GLU A 116 19.85 3.35 23.83
N LYS A 117 20.67 2.75 22.96
CA LYS A 117 20.95 1.32 22.95
C LYS A 117 21.73 0.93 24.21
N LEU A 118 21.32 -0.16 24.84
CA LEU A 118 22.01 -0.76 25.98
C LEU A 118 23.26 -1.53 25.51
N ASP A 119 24.14 -1.85 26.45
CA ASP A 119 25.37 -2.61 26.19
C ASP A 119 25.09 -4.06 25.75
N LYS A 120 23.97 -4.62 26.17
CA LYS A 120 23.51 -5.96 25.81
C LYS A 120 21.98 -6.06 25.85
N LEU A 121 21.48 -7.20 25.40
CA LEU A 121 20.08 -7.60 25.60
C LEU A 121 19.88 -8.02 27.07
N TYR A 122 18.92 -7.39 27.74
CA TYR A 122 18.50 -7.76 29.09
C TYR A 122 17.20 -8.55 29.08
N HIS A 123 17.07 -9.45 30.05
CA HIS A 123 15.87 -10.24 30.31
C HIS A 123 15.23 -9.77 31.62
N SER A 124 13.92 -9.51 31.61
CA SER A 124 13.17 -8.96 32.75
C SER A 124 13.19 -9.85 34.00
N GLY A 125 13.36 -11.16 33.83
CA GLY A 125 13.53 -12.11 34.93
C GLY A 125 14.92 -12.11 35.57
N ALA A 126 15.91 -11.47 34.93
CA ALA A 126 17.29 -11.49 35.42
C ALA A 126 17.52 -10.47 36.55
N PRO A 127 18.36 -10.80 37.55
CA PRO A 127 18.66 -9.88 38.67
C PRO A 127 19.32 -8.56 38.23
N ASP A 128 19.98 -8.55 37.07
CA ASP A 128 20.66 -7.40 36.50
C ASP A 128 19.78 -6.55 35.57
N PHE A 129 18.47 -6.83 35.48
CA PHE A 129 17.56 -6.04 34.67
C PHE A 129 17.56 -4.56 35.09
N PRO A 130 17.75 -3.61 34.14
CA PRO A 130 17.95 -2.20 34.48
C PRO A 130 16.77 -1.59 35.25
N ARG A 131 17.08 -0.87 36.33
CA ARG A 131 16.13 -0.04 37.08
C ARG A 131 16.75 1.33 37.29
N TYR A 132 16.01 2.36 36.92
CA TYR A 132 16.53 3.72 36.89
C TYR A 132 15.94 4.57 38.00
N SER A 133 16.81 5.25 38.72
CA SER A 133 16.47 6.33 39.64
C SER A 133 16.29 7.66 38.86
N LYS A 134 15.78 8.67 39.55
CA LYS A 134 15.75 10.04 39.01
C LYS A 134 17.16 10.59 38.75
N ALA A 135 18.14 10.22 39.56
CA ALA A 135 19.53 10.63 39.37
C ALA A 135 20.13 10.04 38.09
N ASP A 136 19.80 8.79 37.76
CA ASP A 136 20.23 8.15 36.50
C ASP A 136 19.68 8.88 35.28
N ALA A 137 18.40 9.27 35.33
CA ALA A 137 17.76 10.06 34.28
C ALA A 137 18.45 11.42 34.09
N GLU A 138 18.76 12.12 35.18
CA GLU A 138 19.46 13.41 35.14
C GLU A 138 20.90 13.28 34.62
N ASN A 139 21.62 12.23 35.01
CA ASN A 139 22.95 11.94 34.50
C ASN A 139 22.94 11.68 32.99
N LEU A 140 21.98 10.88 32.52
CA LEU A 140 21.81 10.59 31.09
C LEU A 140 21.49 11.86 30.29
N ALA A 141 20.61 12.71 30.81
CA ALA A 141 20.28 13.99 30.20
C ALA A 141 21.50 14.92 30.11
N ARG A 142 22.26 15.09 31.21
CA ARG A 142 23.48 15.91 31.22
C ARG A 142 24.54 15.40 30.25
N LYS A 143 24.77 14.08 30.22
CA LYS A 143 25.73 13.44 29.31
C LYS A 143 25.42 13.70 27.83
N ASN A 144 24.13 13.78 27.50
CA ASN A 144 23.65 13.91 26.13
C ASN A 144 23.09 15.30 25.81
N ALA A 145 23.29 16.30 26.67
CA ALA A 145 22.71 17.63 26.54
C ALA A 145 23.11 18.35 25.24
N TRP A 146 24.33 18.11 24.74
CA TRP A 146 24.87 18.73 23.53
C TRP A 146 24.26 18.16 22.23
N ARG A 147 23.48 17.07 22.31
CA ARG A 147 22.96 16.41 21.11
C ARG A 147 21.83 17.23 20.50
N HIS A 148 21.92 17.45 19.20
CA HIS A 148 20.92 18.14 18.41
C HIS A 148 19.67 17.28 18.21
N VAL A 149 18.50 17.86 18.45
CA VAL A 149 17.19 17.29 18.08
C VAL A 149 16.78 17.78 16.69
N ASN A 150 17.18 18.99 16.32
CA ASN A 150 17.11 19.53 14.97
C ASN A 150 18.33 20.46 14.73
N GLU A 151 18.32 21.22 13.64
CA GLU A 151 19.44 22.11 13.25
C GLU A 151 19.77 23.19 14.30
N THR A 152 18.82 23.55 15.18
CA THR A 152 18.95 24.69 16.11
C THR A 152 18.76 24.35 17.58
N VAL A 153 18.10 23.23 17.89
CA VAL A 153 17.69 22.85 19.25
C VAL A 153 18.45 21.60 19.68
N THR A 154 18.83 21.56 20.96
CA THR A 154 19.50 20.42 21.60
C THR A 154 18.63 19.76 22.68
N LEU A 155 18.99 18.54 23.08
CA LEU A 155 18.38 17.86 24.23
C LEU A 155 18.57 18.69 25.51
N GLY A 156 19.66 19.45 25.63
CA GLY A 156 19.90 20.36 26.74
C GLY A 156 18.86 21.46 26.84
N ASP A 157 18.46 22.05 25.71
CA ASP A 157 17.43 23.10 25.66
C ASP A 157 16.06 22.55 26.07
N LEU A 158 15.71 21.36 25.58
CA LEU A 158 14.51 20.64 26.03
C LEU A 158 14.56 20.40 27.54
N TRP A 159 15.70 19.93 28.05
CA TRP A 159 15.87 19.57 29.46
C TRP A 159 15.77 20.77 30.40
N GLN A 160 16.25 21.94 29.99
CA GLN A 160 16.13 23.17 30.77
C GLN A 160 14.66 23.58 30.98
N LYS A 161 13.81 23.36 29.97
CA LYS A 161 12.37 23.68 30.02
C LYS A 161 11.48 22.49 30.43
N ARG A 162 12.06 21.41 30.95
CA ARG A 162 11.29 20.20 31.31
C ARG A 162 10.28 20.46 32.42
N VAL A 163 9.08 19.94 32.24
CA VAL A 163 7.99 19.88 33.23
C VAL A 163 7.95 18.50 33.88
N SER A 164 8.21 17.44 33.11
CA SER A 164 8.27 16.08 33.62
C SER A 164 9.28 15.25 32.83
N TYR A 165 9.80 14.20 33.47
CA TYR A 165 10.73 13.26 32.84
C TYR A 165 10.72 11.91 33.55
N THR A 166 10.98 10.86 32.79
CA THR A 166 11.11 9.49 33.27
C THR A 166 12.13 8.76 32.39
N LEU A 167 12.96 7.91 33.02
CA LEU A 167 13.86 6.99 32.34
C LEU A 167 13.39 5.57 32.60
N VAL A 168 13.19 4.78 31.55
CA VAL A 168 12.79 3.38 31.63
C VAL A 168 13.63 2.52 30.68
N PRO A 169 13.86 1.23 30.99
CA PRO A 169 14.17 0.26 29.94
C PRO A 169 12.98 0.18 28.98
N LEU A 170 13.24 -0.07 27.70
CA LEU A 170 12.19 -0.33 26.72
C LEU A 170 11.96 -1.83 26.63
N GLU A 171 10.99 -2.33 27.40
CA GLU A 171 10.60 -3.72 27.31
C GLU A 171 9.96 -4.03 25.93
N GLU A 172 10.24 -5.22 25.41
CA GLU A 172 9.63 -5.80 24.22
C GLU A 172 9.15 -7.22 24.56
N ALA A 173 7.86 -7.49 24.30
CA ALA A 173 7.25 -8.80 24.49
C ALA A 173 5.98 -8.96 23.63
N LEU A 174 5.81 -10.13 23.02
CA LEU A 174 4.55 -10.54 22.42
C LEU A 174 4.18 -11.91 22.97
N PHE A 175 3.19 -11.95 23.85
CA PHE A 175 2.78 -13.19 24.50
C PHE A 175 1.81 -14.00 23.63
N ASP A 176 2.01 -15.31 23.52
CA ASP A 176 1.14 -16.19 22.71
C ASP A 176 -0.23 -16.45 23.35
N ILE A 177 -0.37 -16.27 24.66
CA ILE A 177 -1.61 -16.54 25.40
C ILE A 177 -2.12 -15.24 26.01
N TRP A 178 -3.26 -14.76 25.52
CA TRP A 178 -3.86 -13.48 25.95
C TRP A 178 -4.99 -13.68 26.96
N SER A 179 -5.55 -14.89 27.02
CA SER A 179 -6.67 -15.22 27.89
C SER A 179 -6.59 -16.65 28.40
N TRP A 180 -7.11 -16.85 29.61
CA TRP A 180 -7.35 -18.17 30.18
C TRP A 180 -8.61 -18.13 31.04
N GLY A 181 -9.46 -19.16 30.92
CA GLY A 181 -10.75 -19.21 31.61
C GLY A 181 -11.60 -17.97 31.32
N ARG A 182 -11.88 -17.20 32.37
CA ARG A 182 -12.63 -15.93 32.34
C ARG A 182 -11.74 -14.69 32.47
N ILE A 183 -10.43 -14.84 32.29
CA ILE A 183 -9.41 -13.79 32.42
C ILE A 183 -8.86 -13.46 31.04
N ALA A 184 -8.78 -12.18 30.71
CA ALA A 184 -8.13 -11.68 29.49
C ALA A 184 -7.11 -10.59 29.85
N THR A 185 -6.10 -10.39 29.02
CA THR A 185 -5.07 -9.35 29.17
C THR A 185 -5.03 -8.52 27.89
N VAL A 186 -4.96 -7.19 27.99
CA VAL A 186 -5.00 -6.26 26.84
C VAL A 186 -3.89 -5.23 26.94
N GLY A 187 -3.39 -4.77 25.79
CA GLY A 187 -2.43 -3.67 25.72
C GLY A 187 -1.02 -4.12 26.09
N ASP A 188 -0.29 -3.26 26.80
CA ASP A 188 1.08 -3.51 27.25
C ASP A 188 1.21 -4.76 28.14
N ASN A 189 0.13 -5.22 28.76
CA ASN A 189 0.10 -6.48 29.52
C ASN A 189 0.16 -7.72 28.60
N THR A 190 0.04 -7.54 27.28
CA THR A 190 -0.12 -8.62 26.29
C THR A 190 0.89 -8.52 25.16
N HIS A 191 1.13 -7.29 24.69
CA HIS A 191 1.97 -7.00 23.54
C HIS A 191 2.71 -5.68 23.77
N LYS A 192 3.87 -5.78 24.42
CA LYS A 192 4.73 -4.66 24.75
C LYS A 192 5.73 -4.42 23.61
N MET A 193 5.85 -3.17 23.19
CA MET A 193 6.68 -2.78 22.04
C MET A 193 7.36 -1.43 22.28
N THR A 194 8.41 -1.15 21.51
CA THR A 194 9.10 0.14 21.51
C THR A 194 8.16 1.27 21.03
N PRO A 195 8.33 2.50 21.55
CA PRO A 195 7.43 3.61 21.27
C PRO A 195 7.65 4.26 19.89
N ASN A 196 8.72 3.90 19.18
CA ASN A 196 9.16 4.58 17.94
C ASN A 196 8.11 4.63 16.83
N ASN A 197 7.21 3.64 16.75
CA ASN A 197 6.11 3.63 15.78
C ASN A 197 4.80 4.26 16.30
N GLY A 198 4.74 4.64 17.59
CA GLY A 198 3.55 5.21 18.22
C GLY A 198 2.33 4.28 18.29
N GLN A 199 2.50 2.97 18.02
CA GLN A 199 1.38 2.05 17.86
C GLN A 199 0.93 1.33 19.13
N ALA A 200 1.68 1.37 20.24
CA ALA A 200 1.34 0.61 21.45
C ALA A 200 -0.06 0.97 21.99
N GLY A 201 -0.32 2.26 22.21
CA GLY A 201 -1.62 2.75 22.68
C GLY A 201 -2.75 2.52 21.66
N ASN A 202 -2.50 2.79 20.37
CA ASN A 202 -3.47 2.56 19.29
C ASN A 202 -3.88 1.08 19.23
N THR A 203 -2.91 0.18 19.32
CA THR A 203 -3.13 -1.28 19.33
C THR A 203 -3.92 -1.72 20.56
N ALA A 204 -3.66 -1.12 21.73
CA ALA A 204 -4.44 -1.39 22.95
C ALA A 204 -5.91 -0.97 22.79
N ILE A 205 -6.18 0.21 22.22
CA ILE A 205 -7.53 0.69 21.92
C ILE A 205 -8.24 -0.25 20.94
N GLU A 206 -7.56 -0.65 19.85
CA GLU A 206 -8.13 -1.60 18.90
C GLU A 206 -8.44 -2.96 19.55
N SER A 207 -7.52 -3.49 20.34
CA SER A 207 -7.70 -4.76 21.05
C SER A 207 -8.88 -4.68 22.04
N ALA A 208 -9.05 -3.55 22.74
CA ALA A 208 -10.21 -3.31 23.60
C ALA A 208 -11.53 -3.25 22.80
N ALA A 209 -11.55 -2.56 21.65
CA ALA A 209 -12.73 -2.50 20.79
C ALA A 209 -13.13 -3.89 20.25
N ALA A 210 -12.16 -4.68 19.79
CA ALA A 210 -12.41 -6.05 19.33
C ALA A 210 -12.91 -6.96 20.45
N LEU A 211 -12.41 -6.80 21.68
CA LEU A 211 -12.85 -7.57 22.84
C LEU A 211 -14.29 -7.18 23.21
N ALA A 212 -14.60 -5.89 23.23
CA ALA A 212 -15.95 -5.39 23.48
C ALA A 212 -16.96 -5.93 22.47
N ASN A 213 -16.59 -6.03 21.18
CA ASN A 213 -17.42 -6.64 20.15
C ASN A 213 -17.75 -8.11 20.45
N GLN A 214 -16.79 -8.90 20.94
CA GLN A 214 -17.04 -10.30 21.31
C GLN A 214 -17.89 -10.40 22.58
N LEU A 215 -17.59 -9.59 23.61
CA LEU A 215 -18.36 -9.59 24.86
C LEU A 215 -19.80 -9.13 24.66
N LYS A 216 -20.05 -8.18 23.75
CA LYS A 216 -21.41 -7.77 23.38
C LYS A 216 -22.21 -8.93 22.76
N LYS A 217 -21.59 -9.71 21.88
CA LYS A 217 -22.21 -10.91 21.26
C LYS A 217 -22.55 -11.96 22.31
N VAL A 218 -21.65 -12.15 23.29
CA VAL A 218 -21.90 -13.03 24.44
C VAL A 218 -23.08 -12.51 25.26
N HIS A 219 -23.05 -11.24 25.66
CA HIS A 219 -24.12 -10.60 26.44
C HIS A 219 -25.50 -10.73 25.78
N ASP A 220 -25.61 -10.39 24.49
CA ASP A 220 -26.87 -10.47 23.73
C ASP A 220 -27.38 -11.89 23.54
N GLY A 221 -26.48 -12.89 23.58
CA GLY A 221 -26.85 -14.30 23.52
C GLY A 221 -27.43 -14.87 24.82
N GLY A 222 -27.36 -14.14 25.94
CA GLY A 222 -27.93 -14.52 27.24
C GLY A 222 -27.22 -15.66 27.98
N LEU A 223 -26.39 -16.47 27.33
CA LEU A 223 -25.65 -17.58 27.93
C LEU A 223 -24.21 -17.18 28.35
N MET A 224 -23.97 -17.06 29.66
CA MET A 224 -22.66 -16.68 30.24
C MET A 224 -21.84 -17.90 30.74
N THR A 225 -21.92 -19.03 30.05
CA THR A 225 -21.18 -20.24 30.45
C THR A 225 -19.67 -20.07 30.24
N SER A 226 -18.87 -20.81 31.00
CA SER A 226 -17.40 -20.81 30.89
C SER A 226 -16.94 -21.09 29.45
N GLN A 227 -17.60 -22.04 28.76
CA GLN A 227 -17.29 -22.38 27.37
C GLN A 227 -17.59 -21.25 26.38
N VAL A 228 -18.72 -20.56 26.52
CA VAL A 228 -19.09 -19.43 25.63
C VAL A 228 -18.08 -18.29 25.78
N ILE A 229 -17.69 -17.96 27.01
CA ILE A 229 -16.70 -16.91 27.28
C ILE A 229 -15.32 -17.30 26.74
N ARG A 230 -14.84 -18.51 27.03
CA ARG A 230 -13.56 -19.02 26.48
C ARG A 230 -13.54 -18.95 24.95
N SER A 231 -14.64 -19.34 24.30
CA SER A 231 -14.78 -19.27 22.83
C SER A 231 -14.74 -17.83 22.31
N ALA A 232 -15.39 -16.90 23.00
CA ALA A 232 -15.39 -15.48 22.64
C ALA A 232 -14.00 -14.82 22.79
N LEU A 233 -13.30 -15.10 23.90
CA LEU A 233 -11.94 -14.62 24.13
C LEU A 233 -10.95 -15.19 23.11
N ARG A 234 -11.07 -16.48 22.77
CA ARG A 234 -10.27 -17.10 21.71
C ARG A 234 -10.49 -16.42 20.35
N LYS A 235 -11.75 -16.23 19.94
CA LYS A 235 -12.09 -15.55 18.67
C LYS A 235 -11.55 -14.13 18.62
N TRP A 236 -11.56 -13.43 19.75
CA TRP A 236 -10.97 -12.10 19.86
C TRP A 236 -9.45 -12.13 19.61
N GLN A 237 -8.72 -13.04 20.29
CA GLN A 237 -7.28 -13.20 20.08
C GLN A 237 -6.97 -13.59 18.63
N GLU A 238 -7.66 -14.58 18.06
CA GLU A 238 -7.49 -15.04 16.67
C GLU A 238 -7.64 -13.88 15.67
N LYS A 239 -8.64 -13.01 15.88
CA LYS A 239 -8.87 -11.83 15.04
C LYS A 239 -7.71 -10.83 15.13
N ARG A 240 -7.21 -10.56 16.34
CA ARG A 240 -6.21 -9.52 16.61
C ARG A 240 -4.77 -9.95 16.34
N TRP A 241 -4.47 -11.24 16.52
CA TRP A 241 -3.12 -11.78 16.53
C TRP A 241 -2.28 -11.39 15.29
N PRO A 242 -2.75 -11.54 14.04
CA PRO A 242 -1.93 -11.22 12.86
C PRO A 242 -1.50 -9.75 12.83
N ARG A 243 -2.42 -8.84 13.16
CA ARG A 243 -2.18 -7.39 13.14
C ARG A 243 -1.25 -6.95 14.26
N VAL A 244 -1.47 -7.45 15.48
CA VAL A 244 -0.59 -7.14 16.63
C VAL A 244 0.81 -7.69 16.40
N LYS A 245 0.94 -8.94 15.93
CA LYS A 245 2.24 -9.55 15.64
C LYS A 245 3.05 -8.76 14.62
N ALA A 246 2.40 -8.33 13.53
CA ALA A 246 3.05 -7.49 12.53
C ALA A 246 3.45 -6.12 13.11
N THR A 247 2.58 -5.51 13.91
CA THR A 247 2.83 -4.18 14.53
C THR A 247 4.00 -4.22 15.51
N VAL A 248 4.08 -5.25 16.38
CA VAL A 248 5.21 -5.44 17.30
C VAL A 248 6.51 -5.62 16.53
N LYS A 249 6.51 -6.46 15.49
CA LYS A 249 7.68 -6.69 14.63
C LYS A 249 8.12 -5.41 13.91
N GLU A 250 7.16 -4.63 13.43
CA GLU A 250 7.42 -3.34 12.77
C GLU A 250 8.01 -2.33 13.74
N ALA A 251 7.44 -2.16 14.94
CA ALA A 251 7.98 -1.28 15.98
C ALA A 251 9.43 -1.63 16.33
N ALA A 252 9.70 -2.93 16.53
CA ALA A 252 11.05 -3.44 16.77
C ALA A 252 12.04 -3.10 15.64
N ALA A 253 11.60 -3.21 14.38
CA ALA A 253 12.40 -2.88 13.20
C ALA A 253 12.63 -1.36 13.06
N VAL A 254 11.60 -0.55 13.28
CA VAL A 254 11.68 0.92 13.22
C VAL A 254 12.67 1.43 14.27
N CYS A 255 12.60 0.95 15.52
CA CYS A 255 13.55 1.34 16.56
C CYS A 255 15.01 1.09 16.13
N ARG A 256 15.31 -0.10 15.60
CA ARG A 256 16.66 -0.49 15.14
C ARG A 256 17.11 0.26 13.88
N LEU A 257 16.19 0.59 12.98
CA LEU A 257 16.48 1.44 11.82
C LEU A 257 16.81 2.88 12.24
N GLN A 258 15.98 3.47 13.10
CA GLN A 258 16.15 4.84 13.59
C GLN A 258 17.40 5.02 14.44
N THR A 259 17.83 3.95 15.14
CA THR A 259 19.08 3.94 15.92
C THR A 259 20.30 3.52 15.10
N LEU A 260 20.17 3.39 13.77
CA LEU A 260 21.26 3.04 12.85
C LEU A 260 22.05 1.79 13.29
N ASP A 261 21.33 0.79 13.80
CA ASP A 261 21.94 -0.33 14.52
C ASP A 261 22.77 -1.27 13.62
N THR A 262 22.48 -1.26 12.32
CA THR A 262 23.19 -2.07 11.32
C THR A 262 23.73 -1.19 10.20
N ARG A 263 24.74 -1.69 9.46
CA ARG A 263 25.24 -1.01 8.25
C ARG A 263 24.14 -0.80 7.20
N MET A 264 23.17 -1.72 7.13
CA MET A 264 22.01 -1.59 6.26
C MET A 264 21.10 -0.43 6.69
N ALA A 265 20.93 -0.21 8.00
CA ALA A 265 20.13 0.91 8.50
C ALA A 265 20.68 2.26 8.03
N TYR A 266 22.01 2.44 7.96
CA TYR A 266 22.62 3.64 7.38
C TYR A 266 22.21 3.86 5.92
N PHE A 267 22.28 2.81 5.10
CA PHE A 267 21.90 2.90 3.70
C PHE A 267 20.41 3.23 3.54
N VAL A 268 19.55 2.54 4.30
CA VAL A 268 18.10 2.74 4.23
C VAL A 268 17.72 4.15 4.68
N MET A 269 18.18 4.60 5.85
CA MET A 269 17.77 5.88 6.42
C MET A 269 18.30 7.08 5.64
N ASN A 270 19.52 7.00 5.07
CA ASN A 270 20.11 8.14 4.36
C ASN A 270 19.81 8.19 2.85
N TYR A 271 19.55 7.04 2.20
CA TYR A 271 19.39 7.00 0.73
C TYR A 271 18.03 6.49 0.27
N VAL A 272 17.38 5.60 1.03
CA VAL A 272 16.08 5.03 0.63
C VAL A 272 14.94 5.89 1.15
N VAL A 273 14.88 6.12 2.47
CA VAL A 273 13.80 6.85 3.16
C VAL A 273 13.53 8.24 2.54
N PRO A 274 14.55 9.09 2.27
CA PRO A 274 14.31 10.41 1.67
C PRO A 274 13.69 10.37 0.27
N ASN A 275 13.86 9.25 -0.45
CA ASN A 275 13.36 9.05 -1.80
C ASN A 275 12.10 8.17 -1.87
N ALA A 276 11.62 7.68 -0.71
CA ALA A 276 10.54 6.69 -0.60
C ALA A 276 9.32 7.22 0.18
N THR A 277 9.08 8.53 0.16
CA THR A 277 7.99 9.18 0.91
C THR A 277 6.62 8.53 0.69
N GLU A 278 6.31 8.15 -0.55
CA GLU A 278 5.05 7.47 -0.88
C GLU A 278 4.94 6.07 -0.27
N SER A 279 6.05 5.33 -0.21
CA SER A 279 6.09 4.02 0.44
C SER A 279 5.95 4.14 1.95
N LEU A 280 6.52 5.18 2.57
CA LEU A 280 6.33 5.48 3.99
C LEU A 280 4.89 5.87 4.30
N LEU A 281 4.29 6.73 3.47
CA LEU A 281 2.88 7.10 3.61
C LEU A 281 1.97 5.87 3.47
N THR A 282 2.27 4.98 2.53
CA THR A 282 1.55 3.72 2.35
C THR A 282 1.70 2.81 3.56
N LEU A 283 2.91 2.70 4.14
CA LEU A 283 3.16 1.92 5.35
C LEU A 283 2.31 2.44 6.52
N VAL A 284 2.35 3.76 6.78
CA VAL A 284 1.56 4.41 7.83
C VAL A 284 0.07 4.24 7.56
N THR A 285 -0.39 4.46 6.34
CA THR A 285 -1.82 4.31 6.01
C THR A 285 -2.27 2.86 6.17
N ASN A 286 -1.45 1.87 5.81
CA ASN A 286 -1.75 0.45 5.99
C ASN A 286 -1.83 0.03 7.46
N SER A 287 -1.05 0.67 8.35
CA SER A 287 -1.15 0.43 9.79
C SER A 287 -2.40 1.04 10.39
N LEU A 288 -2.97 2.10 9.79
CA LEU A 288 -4.19 2.76 10.28
C LEU A 288 -5.47 2.20 9.66
N ILE A 289 -5.45 1.90 8.36
CA ILE A 289 -6.62 1.43 7.63
C ILE A 289 -7.06 0.06 8.15
N GLY A 290 -8.37 -0.10 8.28
CA GLY A 290 -8.97 -1.34 8.77
C GLY A 290 -8.66 -1.67 10.23
N ALA A 291 -8.36 -0.65 11.04
CA ALA A 291 -8.38 -0.72 12.51
C ALA A 291 -9.72 -1.25 13.05
N GLU A 292 -9.81 -1.50 14.36
CA GLU A 292 -11.04 -2.02 14.96
C GLU A 292 -12.06 -0.90 15.23
N ILE A 293 -13.33 -1.20 14.98
CA ILE A 293 -14.47 -0.33 15.26
C ILE A 293 -15.49 -1.10 16.10
N LEU A 294 -16.19 -0.41 16.99
CA LEU A 294 -17.29 -1.01 17.75
C LEU A 294 -18.45 -1.29 16.80
N GLU A 295 -18.68 -2.57 16.51
CA GLU A 295 -19.59 -3.04 15.45
C GLU A 295 -21.06 -2.71 15.77
N TYR A 296 -21.37 -2.51 17.06
CA TYR A 296 -22.71 -2.27 17.61
C TYR A 296 -23.01 -0.78 17.90
N LEU A 297 -22.08 0.12 17.65
CA LEU A 297 -22.30 1.57 17.75
C LEU A 297 -22.38 2.20 16.35
N PRO A 298 -23.06 3.36 16.21
CA PRO A 298 -23.07 4.09 14.95
C PRO A 298 -21.65 4.39 14.46
N VAL A 299 -21.41 4.21 13.16
CA VAL A 299 -20.10 4.49 12.56
C VAL A 299 -19.79 5.99 12.69
N PRO A 300 -18.62 6.38 13.23
CA PRO A 300 -18.21 7.78 13.33
C PRO A 300 -18.18 8.47 11.97
N THR A 301 -18.61 9.73 11.93
CA THR A 301 -18.68 10.50 10.67
C THR A 301 -17.31 10.70 10.03
N GLN A 302 -16.24 10.75 10.84
CA GLN A 302 -14.86 10.83 10.39
C GLN A 302 -14.43 9.61 9.57
N SER A 303 -15.03 8.43 9.78
CA SER A 303 -14.71 7.21 9.04
C SER A 303 -15.04 7.29 7.54
N PHE A 304 -15.87 8.26 7.14
CA PHE A 304 -16.27 8.51 5.75
C PHE A 304 -15.45 9.60 5.06
N GLN A 305 -14.57 10.28 5.80
CA GLN A 305 -13.82 11.45 5.32
C GLN A 305 -12.39 11.07 4.90
N GLY A 306 -11.70 12.01 4.26
CA GLY A 306 -10.31 11.84 3.82
C GLY A 306 -10.15 11.17 2.46
N SER A 307 -8.91 11.12 1.99
CA SER A 307 -8.54 10.49 0.72
C SER A 307 -8.59 8.96 0.79
N CYS A 308 -8.29 8.41 1.96
CA CYS A 308 -8.29 6.98 2.26
C CYS A 308 -9.38 6.68 3.31
N PRO A 309 -10.64 6.45 2.90
CA PRO A 309 -11.72 6.17 3.84
C PRO A 309 -11.50 4.83 4.53
N PHE A 310 -12.09 4.68 5.71
CA PHE A 310 -11.92 3.47 6.50
C PHE A 310 -12.46 2.23 5.75
N ASN A 311 -11.63 1.19 5.68
CA ASN A 311 -11.99 -0.08 5.05
C ASN A 311 -11.50 -1.27 5.90
N PRO A 312 -12.42 -2.06 6.50
CA PRO A 312 -12.07 -3.19 7.35
C PRO A 312 -11.45 -4.37 6.58
N ASN A 313 -11.43 -4.37 5.26
CA ASN A 313 -10.79 -5.43 4.46
C ASN A 313 -9.41 -5.05 3.92
N GLN A 314 -8.89 -3.88 4.29
CA GLN A 314 -7.56 -3.41 3.91
C GLN A 314 -6.64 -3.26 5.13
N GLY A 315 -5.34 -3.09 4.86
CA GLY A 315 -4.30 -2.86 5.86
C GLY A 315 -3.53 -4.13 6.23
N ILE A 316 -2.81 -4.05 7.36
CA ILE A 316 -1.90 -5.10 7.82
C ILE A 316 -2.58 -6.49 7.83
N GLY A 317 -1.93 -7.44 7.15
CA GLY A 317 -2.35 -8.84 7.09
C GLY A 317 -3.49 -9.13 6.10
N LYS A 318 -3.98 -8.12 5.37
CA LYS A 318 -5.08 -8.25 4.41
C LYS A 318 -4.63 -8.03 2.95
N HIS A 319 -3.32 -8.02 2.73
CA HIS A 319 -2.73 -7.87 1.40
C HIS A 319 -3.04 -9.08 0.52
N GLU A 320 -3.28 -8.84 -0.76
CA GLU A 320 -3.39 -9.93 -1.71
C GLU A 320 -2.07 -10.70 -1.83
N SER A 321 -2.16 -12.03 -1.86
CA SER A 321 -0.98 -12.89 -2.01
C SER A 321 -0.28 -12.63 -3.35
N VAL A 322 0.98 -12.23 -3.27
CA VAL A 322 1.87 -12.10 -4.43
C VAL A 322 1.92 -13.42 -5.22
N LEU A 323 1.94 -14.57 -4.54
CA LEU A 323 1.94 -15.88 -5.20
C LEU A 323 0.66 -16.11 -6.02
N LYS A 324 -0.50 -15.71 -5.50
CA LYS A 324 -1.78 -15.80 -6.21
C LYS A 324 -1.78 -14.90 -7.45
N ARG A 325 -1.31 -13.66 -7.32
CA ARG A 325 -1.19 -12.73 -8.47
C ARG A 325 -0.20 -13.25 -9.51
N THR A 326 0.93 -13.81 -9.07
CA THR A 326 1.89 -14.47 -9.95
C THR A 326 1.23 -15.60 -10.73
N ALA A 327 0.49 -16.49 -10.06
CA ALA A 327 -0.20 -17.60 -10.73
C ALA A 327 -1.20 -17.11 -11.81
N VAL A 328 -1.93 -16.04 -11.55
CA VAL A 328 -2.84 -15.41 -12.53
C VAL A 328 -2.08 -14.79 -13.71
N ALA A 329 -0.87 -14.25 -13.46
CA ALA A 329 -0.08 -13.55 -14.48
C ALA A 329 0.89 -14.44 -15.27
N VAL A 330 1.22 -15.65 -14.79
CA VAL A 330 2.11 -16.62 -15.48
C VAL A 330 1.76 -16.84 -16.96
N PRO A 331 0.48 -16.90 -17.39
CA PRO A 331 0.14 -16.98 -18.80
C PRO A 331 0.79 -15.91 -19.69
N LEU A 332 1.05 -14.70 -19.16
CA LEU A 332 1.77 -13.65 -19.88
C LEU A 332 3.23 -14.05 -20.17
N LEU A 333 3.91 -14.71 -19.24
CA LEU A 333 5.30 -15.15 -19.44
C LEU A 333 5.38 -16.33 -20.42
N VAL A 334 4.43 -17.27 -20.33
CA VAL A 334 4.30 -18.36 -21.32
C VAL A 334 4.03 -17.78 -22.71
N PHE A 335 3.17 -16.78 -22.80
CA PHE A 335 2.86 -16.08 -24.05
C PHE A 335 4.09 -15.32 -24.58
N SER A 336 4.86 -14.65 -23.71
CA SER A 336 6.13 -14.01 -24.08
C SER A 336 7.12 -15.01 -24.68
N TYR A 337 7.29 -16.18 -24.05
CA TYR A 337 8.15 -17.24 -24.57
C TYR A 337 7.67 -17.73 -25.95
N TRP A 338 6.37 -18.01 -26.09
CA TRP A 338 5.79 -18.42 -27.37
C TRP A 338 5.97 -17.36 -28.47
N MET A 339 5.79 -16.08 -28.13
CA MET A 339 6.05 -14.97 -29.04
C MET A 339 7.53 -14.90 -29.45
N ALA A 340 8.47 -15.24 -28.55
CA ALA A 340 9.89 -15.25 -28.86
C ALA A 340 10.25 -16.33 -29.89
N GLU A 341 9.60 -17.50 -29.84
CA GLU A 341 9.76 -18.57 -30.83
C GLU A 341 9.17 -18.20 -32.21
N LEU A 342 8.04 -17.48 -32.23
CA LEU A 342 7.40 -17.02 -33.46
C LEU A 342 8.09 -15.82 -34.11
N THR A 343 8.81 -15.03 -33.32
CA THR A 343 9.51 -13.85 -33.81
C THR A 343 10.79 -14.29 -34.51
N SER A 344 10.78 -14.29 -35.85
CA SER A 344 11.95 -14.67 -36.64
C SER A 344 13.18 -13.80 -36.28
N LYS A 345 14.39 -14.33 -36.45
CA LYS A 345 15.65 -13.57 -36.25
C LYS A 345 15.87 -12.44 -37.28
N GLY A 346 14.84 -12.06 -38.04
CA GLY A 346 14.85 -10.85 -38.86
C GLY A 346 14.93 -9.63 -37.96
N SER A 347 15.74 -8.64 -38.33
CA SER A 347 16.06 -7.56 -37.42
C SER A 347 15.03 -6.43 -37.53
N ILE A 348 14.64 -5.84 -36.39
CA ILE A 348 13.85 -4.59 -36.34
C ILE A 348 14.48 -3.52 -37.26
N TRP A 349 15.79 -3.59 -37.47
CA TRP A 349 16.58 -2.66 -38.25
C TRP A 349 16.28 -2.72 -39.75
N ASP A 350 16.11 -3.92 -40.33
CA ASP A 350 15.80 -4.10 -41.76
C ASP A 350 14.42 -3.50 -42.10
N SER A 351 13.50 -3.62 -41.14
CA SER A 351 12.14 -3.10 -41.18
C SER A 351 12.05 -1.58 -40.99
N MET A 352 12.84 -1.01 -40.08
CA MET A 352 12.85 0.44 -39.81
C MET A 352 13.49 1.26 -40.94
N ASN A 353 14.49 0.69 -41.63
CA ASN A 353 15.11 1.31 -42.79
C ASN A 353 14.12 1.55 -43.94
N GLN A 354 13.10 0.70 -44.08
CA GLN A 354 12.08 0.82 -45.12
C GLN A 354 11.03 1.90 -44.82
N LEU A 355 10.64 2.12 -43.55
CA LEU A 355 9.72 3.20 -43.15
C LEU A 355 10.30 4.60 -43.46
N LEU A 356 11.62 4.73 -43.38
CA LEU A 356 12.38 5.98 -43.56
C LEU A 356 12.73 6.29 -45.02
N GLN A 357 12.42 5.41 -45.97
CA GLN A 357 12.70 5.59 -47.41
C GLN A 357 11.42 5.51 -48.27
N PRO A 358 10.46 6.42 -48.09
CA PRO A 358 9.21 6.43 -48.88
C PRO A 358 9.42 6.81 -50.36
N GLY A 359 10.59 7.35 -50.73
CA GLY A 359 10.89 7.87 -52.06
C GLY A 359 10.93 6.82 -53.17
N GLN A 360 10.80 5.53 -52.82
CA GLN A 360 10.82 4.41 -53.77
C GLN A 360 9.47 3.67 -53.90
N LEU A 361 8.40 4.11 -53.24
CA LEU A 361 7.05 3.47 -53.17
C LEU A 361 6.29 3.44 -54.51
N THR A 362 6.89 2.86 -55.55
CA THR A 362 6.32 2.74 -56.89
C THR A 362 5.46 1.49 -57.03
N HIS A 363 5.74 0.44 -56.23
CA HIS A 363 4.98 -0.80 -56.25
C HIS A 363 3.83 -0.83 -55.22
N PRO A 364 2.67 -1.45 -55.54
CA PRO A 364 1.53 -1.60 -54.62
C PRO A 364 1.88 -2.31 -53.29
N ASP A 365 2.80 -3.28 -53.33
CA ASP A 365 3.20 -4.07 -52.16
C ASP A 365 4.02 -3.25 -51.16
N GLU A 366 4.90 -2.37 -51.64
CA GLU A 366 5.70 -1.48 -50.79
C GLU A 366 4.81 -0.47 -50.06
N ARG A 367 3.76 0.05 -50.74
CA ARG A 367 2.76 0.92 -50.12
C ARG A 367 1.98 0.18 -49.02
N ARG A 368 1.58 -1.06 -49.28
CA ARG A 368 0.89 -1.91 -48.30
C ARG A 368 1.73 -2.12 -47.04
N GLN A 369 3.01 -2.45 -47.21
CA GLN A 369 3.95 -2.68 -46.11
C GLN A 369 4.23 -1.40 -45.31
N TRP A 370 4.38 -0.25 -45.98
CA TRP A 370 4.51 1.06 -45.32
C TRP A 370 3.29 1.40 -44.45
N PHE A 371 2.07 1.18 -44.97
CA PHE A 371 0.83 1.40 -44.20
C PHE A 371 0.73 0.46 -42.98
N GLN A 372 1.18 -0.79 -43.09
CA GLN A 372 1.23 -1.73 -41.96
C GLN A 372 2.22 -1.26 -40.87
N SER A 373 3.40 -0.78 -41.24
CA SER A 373 4.37 -0.23 -40.29
C SER A 373 3.88 1.04 -39.60
N LEU A 374 3.25 1.96 -40.34
CA LEU A 374 2.64 3.18 -39.77
C LEU A 374 1.52 2.83 -38.79
N ARG A 375 0.67 1.86 -39.14
CA ARG A 375 -0.41 1.37 -38.28
C ARG A 375 0.14 0.76 -36.98
N PHE A 376 1.16 -0.09 -37.07
CA PHE A 376 1.83 -0.66 -35.91
C PHE A 376 2.41 0.42 -34.99
N LEU A 377 3.02 1.47 -35.56
CA LEU A 377 3.56 2.60 -34.80
C LEU A 377 2.46 3.36 -34.04
N ILE A 378 1.32 3.62 -34.69
CA ILE A 378 0.18 4.32 -34.07
C ILE A 378 -0.44 3.47 -32.96
N GLU A 379 -0.72 2.20 -33.23
CA GLU A 379 -1.28 1.26 -32.24
C GLU A 379 -0.32 1.09 -31.04
N GLY A 380 0.98 0.94 -31.30
CA GLY A 380 2.02 0.84 -30.27
C GLY A 380 2.19 2.13 -29.46
N SER A 381 2.08 3.29 -30.08
CA SER A 381 2.18 4.59 -29.42
C SER A 381 1.02 4.85 -28.45
N LEU A 382 -0.20 4.40 -28.79
CA LEU A 382 -1.34 4.46 -27.88
C LEU A 382 -1.11 3.62 -26.62
N VAL A 383 -0.60 2.39 -26.76
CA VAL A 383 -0.24 1.54 -25.62
C VAL A 383 0.91 2.13 -24.81
N TYR A 384 1.92 2.69 -25.49
CA TYR A 384 3.04 3.35 -24.82
C TYR A 384 2.62 4.59 -24.03
N ALA A 385 1.64 5.36 -24.53
CA ALA A 385 1.04 6.46 -23.78
C ALA A 385 0.47 6.00 -22.44
N ILE A 386 -0.22 4.85 -22.43
CA ILE A 386 -0.76 4.24 -21.22
C ILE A 386 0.37 3.84 -20.27
N TRP A 387 1.46 3.25 -20.78
CA TRP A 387 2.63 2.90 -19.96
C TRP A 387 3.29 4.13 -19.34
N LEU A 388 3.42 5.23 -20.09
CA LEU A 388 3.93 6.50 -19.57
C LEU A 388 3.03 7.07 -18.47
N ILE A 389 1.71 7.01 -18.65
CA ILE A 389 0.75 7.44 -17.61
C ILE A 389 0.88 6.56 -16.35
N GLU A 390 0.93 5.24 -16.49
CA GLU A 390 1.14 4.30 -15.38
C GLU A 390 2.48 4.53 -14.67
N SER A 391 3.55 4.84 -15.41
CA SER A 391 4.88 5.07 -14.84
C SER A 391 4.97 6.33 -13.96
N ASN A 392 4.11 7.31 -14.24
CA ASN A 392 4.05 8.58 -13.53
C ASN A 392 3.03 8.58 -12.38
N ARG A 393 2.48 7.42 -12.06
CA ARG A 393 1.46 7.27 -11.02
C ARG A 393 2.09 7.18 -9.63
N ARG A 394 1.48 7.85 -8.64
CA ARG A 394 1.93 7.77 -7.24
C ARG A 394 1.91 6.34 -6.70
N ALA A 395 0.87 5.56 -6.98
CA ALA A 395 0.78 4.14 -6.59
C ALA A 395 1.93 3.25 -7.11
N ASN A 396 2.60 3.67 -8.20
CA ASN A 396 3.66 2.90 -8.87
C ASN A 396 5.08 3.39 -8.52
N VAL A 397 5.21 4.26 -7.50
CA VAL A 397 6.52 4.68 -7.00
C VAL A 397 7.30 3.46 -6.49
N LEU A 398 8.56 3.34 -6.91
CA LEU A 398 9.46 2.21 -6.61
C LEU A 398 8.99 0.83 -7.14
N THR A 399 8.13 0.78 -8.16
CA THR A 399 7.77 -0.47 -8.85
C THR A 399 8.36 -0.52 -10.27
N PHE A 400 8.34 -1.71 -10.88
CA PHE A 400 8.76 -1.89 -12.28
C PHE A 400 7.88 -1.16 -13.30
N ALA A 401 6.63 -0.81 -12.94
CA ALA A 401 5.76 0.01 -13.78
C ALA A 401 6.35 1.39 -14.07
N ARG A 402 7.27 1.87 -13.23
CA ARG A 402 7.96 3.16 -13.40
C ARG A 402 9.05 3.15 -14.49
N LEU A 403 9.37 1.98 -15.06
CA LEU A 403 10.50 1.80 -15.96
C LEU A 403 10.09 1.50 -17.42
N PRO A 404 9.05 2.14 -18.00
CA PRO A 404 8.56 1.77 -19.34
C PRO A 404 9.64 1.94 -20.41
N THR A 405 10.53 2.91 -20.26
CA THR A 405 11.65 3.14 -21.19
C THR A 405 12.62 1.95 -21.25
N ILE A 406 12.89 1.28 -20.13
CA ILE A 406 13.76 0.09 -20.11
C ILE A 406 13.11 -1.05 -20.90
N PHE A 407 11.81 -1.27 -20.70
CA PHE A 407 11.07 -2.27 -21.48
C PHE A 407 10.98 -1.91 -22.96
N CYS A 408 10.85 -0.63 -23.31
CA CYS A 408 10.94 -0.20 -24.71
C CYS A 408 12.33 -0.46 -25.31
N ILE A 409 13.42 -0.24 -24.56
CA ILE A 409 14.78 -0.56 -25.02
C ILE A 409 14.94 -2.06 -25.29
N LEU A 410 14.45 -2.89 -24.38
CA LEU A 410 14.46 -4.34 -24.57
C LEU A 410 13.59 -4.74 -25.78
N ALA A 411 12.46 -4.07 -25.98
CA ALA A 411 11.57 -4.31 -27.12
C ALA A 411 12.22 -3.99 -28.47
N LEU A 412 13.16 -3.04 -28.53
CA LEU A 412 13.96 -2.78 -29.74
C LEU A 412 14.87 -3.96 -30.12
N ARG A 413 15.26 -4.79 -29.14
CA ARG A 413 16.14 -5.94 -29.38
C ARG A 413 15.39 -7.24 -29.62
N PHE A 414 14.30 -7.44 -28.88
CA PHE A 414 13.58 -8.71 -28.80
C PHE A 414 12.17 -8.67 -29.42
N GLY A 415 11.68 -7.48 -29.79
CA GLY A 415 10.31 -7.28 -30.24
C GLY A 415 9.37 -6.90 -29.08
N ILE A 416 8.48 -5.94 -29.33
CA ILE A 416 7.51 -5.48 -28.34
C ILE A 416 6.46 -6.55 -27.99
N GLY A 417 6.16 -7.46 -28.91
CA GLY A 417 5.25 -8.58 -28.66
C GLY A 417 5.81 -9.58 -27.64
N VAL A 418 7.14 -9.67 -27.56
CA VAL A 418 7.86 -10.51 -26.57
C VAL A 418 7.99 -9.79 -25.23
N ILE A 419 8.27 -8.49 -25.23
CA ILE A 419 8.59 -7.74 -24.00
C ILE A 419 7.35 -7.18 -23.28
N SER A 420 6.29 -6.81 -24.00
CA SER A 420 5.08 -6.28 -23.37
C SER A 420 4.39 -7.22 -22.37
N PRO A 421 4.30 -8.54 -22.57
CA PRO A 421 3.77 -9.44 -21.55
C PRO A 421 4.62 -9.47 -20.28
N CYS A 422 5.95 -9.34 -20.38
CA CYS A 422 6.84 -9.26 -19.23
C CYS A 422 6.61 -7.98 -18.42
N TYR A 423 6.41 -6.84 -19.11
CA TYR A 423 6.02 -5.59 -18.45
C TYR A 423 4.67 -5.74 -17.75
N TYR A 424 3.67 -6.33 -18.41
CA TYR A 424 2.34 -6.54 -17.84
C TYR A 424 2.34 -7.50 -16.65
N PHE A 425 3.16 -8.55 -16.69
CA PHE A 425 3.36 -9.47 -15.58
C PHE A 425 3.86 -8.72 -14.34
N LEU A 426 4.91 -7.92 -14.49
CA LEU A 426 5.49 -7.14 -13.40
C LEU A 426 4.53 -6.03 -12.93
N HIS A 427 3.89 -5.31 -13.87
CA HIS A 427 2.89 -4.29 -13.54
C HIS A 427 1.76 -4.90 -12.69
N TYR A 428 1.18 -6.02 -13.13
CA TYR A 428 0.09 -6.67 -12.43
C TYR A 428 0.48 -7.11 -11.02
N ILE A 429 1.64 -7.75 -10.85
CA ILE A 429 2.09 -8.24 -9.53
C ILE A 429 2.32 -7.09 -8.56
N PHE A 430 2.91 -5.98 -9.02
CA PHE A 430 3.29 -4.86 -8.16
C PHE A 430 2.28 -3.72 -8.08
N SER A 431 1.13 -3.83 -8.76
CA SER A 431 0.07 -2.80 -8.77
C SER A 431 -1.31 -3.36 -8.39
N PRO A 432 -1.45 -4.06 -7.24
CA PRO A 432 -2.75 -4.57 -6.80
C PRO A 432 -3.71 -3.43 -6.49
N VAL A 433 -5.03 -3.73 -6.52
CA VAL A 433 -6.09 -2.74 -6.31
C VAL A 433 -6.00 -2.05 -4.94
N GLU A 434 -5.46 -2.73 -3.92
CA GLU A 434 -5.22 -2.17 -2.58
C GLU A 434 -4.28 -0.95 -2.57
N LYS A 435 -3.36 -0.82 -3.55
CA LYS A 435 -2.53 0.39 -3.70
C LYS A 435 -3.32 1.63 -4.10
N PHE A 436 -4.57 1.43 -4.53
CA PHE A 436 -5.51 2.48 -4.91
C PHE A 436 -6.55 2.72 -3.80
N ALA A 437 -6.29 2.28 -2.56
CA ALA A 437 -7.15 2.52 -1.41
C ALA A 437 -7.37 4.02 -1.15
N ALA A 438 -6.32 4.83 -1.34
CA ALA A 438 -6.41 6.28 -1.27
C ALA A 438 -6.75 6.87 -2.66
N THR A 439 -7.64 7.85 -2.71
CA THR A 439 -8.07 8.52 -3.96
C THR A 439 -6.93 9.14 -4.74
N ASP A 440 -5.99 9.72 -4.01
CA ASP A 440 -4.83 10.43 -4.51
C ASP A 440 -3.73 9.47 -4.98
N ALA A 441 -3.81 8.17 -4.68
CA ALA A 441 -2.84 7.19 -5.17
C ALA A 441 -2.93 6.98 -6.70
N ARG A 442 -4.12 7.22 -7.28
CA ARG A 442 -4.34 7.23 -8.74
C ARG A 442 -3.66 8.45 -9.41
N LEU A 443 -3.50 9.56 -8.69
CA LEU A 443 -3.03 10.83 -9.23
C LEU A 443 -1.66 10.68 -9.92
N THR A 444 -1.53 11.30 -11.08
CA THR A 444 -0.26 11.45 -11.79
C THR A 444 0.26 12.88 -11.67
N ASN A 445 1.57 13.08 -11.85
CA ASN A 445 2.09 14.43 -11.99
C ASN A 445 1.55 15.09 -13.26
N VAL A 446 0.69 16.11 -13.10
CA VAL A 446 0.01 16.80 -14.21
C VAL A 446 1.01 17.43 -15.19
N ALA A 447 2.13 17.96 -14.68
CA ALA A 447 3.19 18.56 -15.50
C ALA A 447 3.76 17.55 -16.50
N TYR A 448 3.93 16.31 -16.05
CA TYR A 448 4.40 15.21 -16.89
C TYR A 448 3.29 14.71 -17.81
N THR A 449 2.10 14.41 -17.27
CA THR A 449 0.98 13.84 -18.04
C THR A 449 0.52 14.74 -19.20
N ARG A 450 0.50 16.07 -19.03
CA ARG A 450 0.12 17.00 -20.11
C ARG A 450 1.09 17.01 -21.30
N THR A 451 2.34 16.58 -21.10
CA THR A 451 3.35 16.54 -22.17
C THR A 451 3.32 15.25 -22.98
N ILE A 452 2.64 14.20 -22.51
CA ILE A 452 2.63 12.88 -23.18
C ILE A 452 2.04 13.00 -24.59
N LEU A 453 0.84 13.57 -24.73
CA LEU A 453 0.16 13.69 -26.02
C LEU A 453 0.99 14.46 -27.07
N PRO A 454 1.45 15.71 -26.84
CA PRO A 454 2.20 16.44 -27.86
C PRO A 454 3.51 15.75 -28.22
N LEU A 455 4.18 15.10 -27.28
CA LEU A 455 5.42 14.37 -27.56
C LEU A 455 5.18 13.11 -28.39
N ILE A 456 4.11 12.36 -28.10
CA ILE A 456 3.74 11.19 -28.90
C ILE A 456 3.33 11.62 -30.31
N LEU A 457 2.50 12.65 -30.47
CA LEU A 457 2.11 13.16 -31.78
C LEU A 457 3.32 13.64 -32.58
N PHE A 458 4.25 14.36 -31.94
CA PHE A 458 5.51 14.76 -32.56
C PHE A 458 6.31 13.53 -33.02
N SER A 459 6.40 12.49 -32.19
CA SER A 459 7.15 11.28 -32.52
C SER A 459 6.55 10.45 -33.65
N ILE A 460 5.22 10.49 -33.84
CA ILE A 460 4.53 9.81 -34.95
C ILE A 460 4.60 10.66 -36.23
N SER A 461 4.45 11.98 -36.12
CA SER A 461 4.37 12.88 -37.29
C SER A 461 5.73 13.22 -37.89
N ALA A 462 6.80 13.29 -37.09
CA ALA A 462 8.13 13.65 -37.59
C ALA A 462 8.67 12.67 -38.65
N PRO A 463 8.61 11.34 -38.48
CA PRO A 463 9.03 10.39 -39.52
C PRO A 463 8.18 10.52 -40.79
N VAL A 464 6.86 10.69 -40.66
CA VAL A 464 5.93 10.85 -41.80
C VAL A 464 6.22 12.14 -42.57
N PHE A 465 6.52 13.24 -41.88
CA PHE A 465 6.86 14.51 -42.51
C PHE A 465 8.19 14.43 -43.27
N LEU A 466 9.24 13.88 -42.64
CA LEU A 466 10.55 13.72 -43.27
C LEU A 466 10.48 12.79 -44.47
N ALA A 467 9.68 11.74 -44.35
CA ALA A 467 9.32 10.86 -45.43
C ALA A 467 8.68 11.63 -46.62
N LEU A 468 7.60 12.37 -46.38
CA LEU A 468 6.90 13.12 -47.44
C LEU A 468 7.73 14.28 -48.03
N ALA A 469 8.66 14.84 -47.25
CA ALA A 469 9.57 15.90 -47.70
C ALA A 469 10.68 15.39 -48.65
N GLY A 470 10.69 14.09 -48.97
CA GLY A 470 11.67 13.50 -49.88
C GLY A 470 13.10 13.49 -49.32
N TYR A 471 13.25 13.61 -48.00
CA TYR A 471 14.55 13.64 -47.34
C TYR A 471 15.14 12.22 -47.29
N SER A 472 15.84 11.81 -48.34
CA SER A 472 16.61 10.57 -48.35
C SER A 472 17.93 10.79 -47.62
N VAL A 473 18.04 10.31 -46.39
CA VAL A 473 19.33 10.24 -45.71
C VAL A 473 20.08 9.05 -46.33
N ALA A 474 21.29 9.28 -46.87
CA ALA A 474 22.16 8.17 -47.29
C ALA A 474 22.64 7.42 -46.03
N VAL A 475 21.95 6.33 -45.66
CA VAL A 475 22.20 5.61 -44.41
C VAL A 475 23.13 4.41 -44.65
N ASP A 476 24.44 4.65 -44.67
CA ASP A 476 25.43 3.56 -44.84
C ASP A 476 26.35 3.38 -43.61
N THR A 477 25.94 3.83 -42.42
CA THR A 477 26.69 3.49 -41.20
C THR A 477 25.78 3.01 -40.07
N VAL A 478 26.23 1.93 -39.44
CA VAL A 478 25.73 1.39 -38.16
C VAL A 478 25.56 2.51 -37.11
N SER A 479 26.35 3.59 -37.18
CA SER A 479 26.25 4.75 -36.28
C SER A 479 24.93 5.53 -36.39
N TRP A 480 24.37 5.68 -37.59
CA TRP A 480 23.11 6.41 -37.80
C TRP A 480 21.90 5.57 -37.35
N HIS A 481 21.96 4.24 -37.53
CA HIS A 481 20.94 3.34 -37.00
C HIS A 481 20.80 3.47 -35.48
N TRP A 482 21.92 3.59 -34.75
CA TRP A 482 21.91 3.90 -33.33
C TRP A 482 21.28 5.27 -33.00
N HIS A 483 21.36 6.27 -33.88
CA HIS A 483 20.80 7.61 -33.64
C HIS A 483 19.27 7.72 -33.91
N TRP A 484 18.72 6.96 -34.86
CA TRP A 484 17.27 6.95 -35.17
C TRP A 484 16.45 6.02 -34.27
N ILE A 485 17.00 4.85 -33.90
CA ILE A 485 16.34 3.90 -32.99
C ILE A 485 16.13 4.49 -31.57
N LEU A 486 16.87 5.56 -31.24
CA LEU A 486 16.70 6.36 -30.04
C LEU A 486 15.57 7.42 -30.12
N GLN A 487 14.74 7.47 -31.17
CA GLN A 487 13.83 8.62 -31.32
C GLN A 487 12.54 8.59 -30.46
N PRO A 488 11.50 7.77 -30.63
CA PRO A 488 10.24 8.07 -29.95
C PRO A 488 10.29 7.89 -28.42
N PRO A 489 10.66 6.72 -27.85
CA PRO A 489 10.64 6.53 -26.40
C PRO A 489 11.72 7.33 -25.67
N PHE A 490 12.91 7.48 -26.27
CA PHE A 490 14.03 8.16 -25.65
C PHE A 490 13.97 9.68 -25.86
N MET A 491 13.49 10.20 -27.00
CA MET A 491 13.13 11.63 -27.09
C MET A 491 11.94 11.94 -26.18
N VAL A 492 10.91 11.10 -26.10
CA VAL A 492 9.82 11.31 -25.14
C VAL A 492 10.36 11.33 -23.72
N ALA A 493 11.21 10.36 -23.33
CA ALA A 493 11.80 10.32 -21.99
C ALA A 493 12.73 11.51 -21.70
N ILE A 494 13.62 11.89 -22.62
CA ILE A 494 14.51 13.06 -22.47
C ILE A 494 13.71 14.35 -22.44
N LEU A 495 12.80 14.56 -23.39
CA LEU A 495 11.99 15.76 -23.46
C LEU A 495 11.07 15.86 -22.24
N GLN A 496 10.49 14.76 -21.76
CA GLN A 496 9.78 14.76 -20.48
C GLN A 496 10.70 15.12 -19.32
N TRP A 497 11.90 14.55 -19.25
CA TRP A 497 12.86 14.87 -18.21
C TRP A 497 13.25 16.36 -18.22
N ILE A 498 13.56 16.91 -19.41
CA ILE A 498 13.88 18.34 -19.62
C ILE A 498 12.69 19.20 -19.20
N LEU A 499 11.49 18.92 -19.71
CA LEU A 499 10.29 19.73 -19.46
C LEU A 499 9.87 19.71 -17.98
N VAL A 500 10.06 18.59 -17.28
CA VAL A 500 9.81 18.46 -15.85
C VAL A 500 10.90 19.18 -15.03
N LYS A 501 12.18 18.99 -15.36
CA LYS A 501 13.30 19.64 -14.66
C LYS A 501 13.35 21.14 -14.86
N ALA A 502 12.95 21.63 -16.03
CA ALA A 502 12.87 23.06 -16.33
C ALA A 502 11.77 23.79 -15.55
N GLN A 503 11.03 23.11 -14.66
CA GLN A 503 9.97 23.69 -13.82
C GLN A 503 8.94 24.52 -14.62
N LEU A 504 8.74 24.19 -15.90
CA LEU A 504 7.75 24.86 -16.78
C LEU A 504 6.30 24.62 -16.34
N SER A 505 6.11 23.88 -15.25
CA SER A 505 4.85 23.74 -14.52
C SER A 505 5.04 24.23 -13.09
N LYS A 506 4.30 25.28 -12.71
CA LYS A 506 4.15 25.73 -11.32
C LYS A 506 3.28 24.80 -10.47
N VAL A 507 2.77 23.69 -11.04
CA VAL A 507 1.84 22.78 -10.38
C VAL A 507 2.61 21.82 -9.47
N SER A 508 2.44 21.97 -8.16
CA SER A 508 2.97 21.04 -7.14
C SER A 508 2.02 19.87 -6.94
N MET A 509 2.53 18.63 -6.96
CA MET A 509 1.71 17.47 -6.61
C MET A 509 1.14 17.55 -5.20
N ASN A 510 1.82 18.25 -4.27
CA ASN A 510 1.40 18.32 -2.87
C ASN A 510 0.05 19.03 -2.67
N GLU A 511 -0.27 20.01 -3.52
CA GLU A 511 -1.58 20.68 -3.47
C GLU A 511 -2.67 19.78 -4.06
N ASP A 512 -2.35 19.09 -5.15
CA ASP A 512 -3.29 18.22 -5.87
C ASP A 512 -3.66 16.97 -5.06
N THR A 513 -2.74 16.42 -4.27
CA THR A 513 -3.01 15.27 -3.39
C THR A 513 -4.05 15.61 -2.31
N MET A 514 -4.02 16.82 -1.77
CA MET A 514 -4.94 17.25 -0.71
C MET A 514 -6.27 17.80 -1.24
N GLY A 515 -6.24 18.63 -2.29
CA GLY A 515 -7.41 19.39 -2.71
C GLY A 515 -8.00 19.04 -4.08
N ASN A 516 -7.22 18.43 -4.98
CA ASN A 516 -7.62 18.28 -6.38
C ASN A 516 -7.19 16.94 -7.01
N GLN A 517 -7.65 15.85 -6.43
CA GLN A 517 -7.25 14.48 -6.76
C GLN A 517 -7.69 13.99 -8.14
N LYS A 518 -8.44 14.81 -8.90
CA LYS A 518 -8.90 14.52 -10.27
C LYS A 518 -8.30 15.47 -11.32
N ARG A 519 -7.30 16.28 -10.95
CA ARG A 519 -6.72 17.31 -11.85
C ARG A 519 -6.05 16.75 -13.09
N ASP A 520 -5.47 15.56 -12.99
CA ASP A 520 -4.84 14.81 -14.09
C ASP A 520 -5.84 14.26 -15.11
N PHE A 521 -7.08 14.06 -14.69
CA PHE A 521 -8.09 13.29 -15.41
C PHE A 521 -8.47 13.85 -16.79
N PRO A 522 -8.67 15.17 -16.97
CA PRO A 522 -8.90 15.75 -18.28
C PRO A 522 -7.74 15.47 -19.24
N TYR A 523 -6.50 15.57 -18.77
CA TYR A 523 -5.31 15.35 -19.61
C TYR A 523 -5.16 13.89 -20.03
N ILE A 524 -5.46 12.96 -19.12
CA ILE A 524 -5.50 11.52 -19.44
C ILE A 524 -6.56 11.26 -20.52
N ARG A 525 -7.79 11.78 -20.36
CA ARG A 525 -8.87 11.63 -21.35
C ARG A 525 -8.48 12.22 -22.70
N TRP A 526 -7.99 13.46 -22.73
CA TRP A 526 -7.53 14.10 -23.97
C TRP A 526 -6.45 13.29 -24.67
N CYS A 527 -5.46 12.79 -23.93
CA CYS A 527 -4.39 11.96 -24.48
C CYS A 527 -4.93 10.65 -25.08
N VAL A 528 -5.67 9.88 -24.29
CA VAL A 528 -6.12 8.53 -24.70
C VAL A 528 -7.18 8.61 -25.79
N TYR A 529 -8.15 9.52 -25.69
CA TYR A 529 -9.21 9.65 -26.70
C TYR A 529 -8.66 10.15 -28.04
N THR A 530 -7.76 11.13 -28.05
CA THR A 530 -7.14 11.62 -29.30
C THR A 530 -6.38 10.50 -30.01
N LEU A 531 -5.52 9.78 -29.28
CA LEU A 531 -4.77 8.66 -29.85
C LEU A 531 -5.68 7.49 -30.27
N SER A 532 -6.78 7.26 -29.55
CA SER A 532 -7.79 6.26 -29.92
C SER A 532 -8.52 6.64 -31.21
N THR A 533 -8.86 7.92 -31.41
CA THR A 533 -9.48 8.40 -32.66
C THR A 533 -8.53 8.22 -33.85
N ILE A 534 -7.25 8.55 -33.68
CA ILE A 534 -6.23 8.33 -34.72
C ILE A 534 -6.11 6.83 -35.03
N SER A 535 -6.02 5.98 -34.00
CA SER A 535 -5.96 4.52 -34.16
C SER A 535 -7.21 3.96 -34.86
N ALA A 536 -8.41 4.42 -34.49
CA ALA A 536 -9.67 3.99 -35.11
C ALA A 536 -9.74 4.39 -36.59
N ALA A 537 -9.30 5.62 -36.93
CA ALA A 537 -9.25 6.07 -38.31
C ALA A 537 -8.31 5.19 -39.15
N THR A 538 -7.15 4.82 -38.61
CA THR A 538 -6.23 3.90 -39.30
C THR A 538 -6.77 2.48 -39.43
N TRP A 539 -7.52 2.00 -38.43
CA TRP A 539 -8.21 0.70 -38.49
C TRP A 539 -9.23 0.65 -39.63
N ILE A 540 -10.13 1.64 -39.66
CA ILE A 540 -11.19 1.73 -40.68
C ILE A 540 -10.56 1.89 -42.07
N SER A 541 -9.53 2.73 -42.21
CA SER A 541 -8.83 2.92 -43.48
C SER A 541 -8.17 1.64 -43.99
N ALA A 542 -7.59 0.82 -43.09
CA ALA A 542 -6.96 -0.44 -43.45
C ALA A 542 -7.99 -1.49 -43.89
N GLU A 543 -9.15 -1.54 -43.22
CA GLU A 543 -10.26 -2.44 -43.56
C GLU A 543 -10.86 -2.10 -44.93
N LEU A 544 -11.11 -0.81 -45.19
CA LEU A 544 -11.61 -0.33 -46.48
C LEU A 544 -10.63 -0.60 -47.63
N SER A 545 -9.33 -0.66 -47.34
CA SER A 545 -8.29 -0.90 -48.34
C SER A 545 -8.02 -2.38 -48.60
N GLY A 546 -8.71 -3.31 -47.91
CA GLY A 546 -8.48 -4.75 -48.05
C GLY A 546 -7.09 -5.22 -47.56
N VAL A 547 -6.43 -4.40 -46.74
CA VAL A 547 -5.10 -4.68 -46.17
C VAL A 547 -5.22 -5.48 -44.86
N SER A 548 -6.44 -5.76 -44.40
CA SER A 548 -6.73 -6.50 -43.18
C SER A 548 -6.47 -8.00 -43.34
N SER A 549 -5.38 -8.49 -42.75
CA SER A 549 -5.26 -9.91 -42.41
C SER A 549 -5.56 -10.10 -40.92
N LEU A 550 -6.71 -10.69 -40.61
CA LEU A 550 -7.02 -11.22 -39.28
C LEU A 550 -6.35 -12.60 -39.04
N ALA A 551 -5.71 -13.15 -40.07
CA ALA A 551 -5.03 -14.44 -40.02
C ALA A 551 -3.64 -14.29 -39.39
N LEU A 552 -3.33 -15.17 -38.44
CA LEU A 552 -2.01 -15.37 -37.88
C LEU A 552 -1.13 -16.06 -38.95
N LEU A 553 -0.73 -15.33 -39.98
CA LEU A 553 0.15 -15.87 -41.01
C LEU A 553 1.56 -16.01 -40.42
N PRO A 554 2.16 -17.22 -40.39
CA PRO A 554 3.55 -17.39 -40.01
C PRO A 554 4.46 -16.70 -41.03
N GLY A 555 5.39 -15.86 -40.57
CA GLY A 555 6.51 -15.40 -41.41
C GLY A 555 6.86 -13.92 -41.35
N GLU A 556 5.95 -13.02 -40.93
CA GLU A 556 6.20 -11.58 -40.92
C GLU A 556 6.39 -11.01 -39.50
N PHE A 557 7.58 -10.46 -39.23
CA PHE A 557 8.03 -9.95 -37.93
C PHE A 557 7.05 -8.93 -37.31
N PHE A 558 6.49 -8.01 -38.11
CA PHE A 558 5.56 -6.97 -37.65
C PHE A 558 4.22 -7.55 -37.22
N GLU A 559 3.62 -8.42 -38.03
CA GLU A 559 2.32 -9.00 -37.70
C GLU A 559 2.41 -9.84 -36.44
N ALA A 560 3.45 -10.67 -36.28
CA ALA A 560 3.67 -11.40 -35.03
C ALA A 560 3.78 -10.44 -33.83
N ASN A 561 4.63 -9.42 -33.91
CA ASN A 561 4.81 -8.46 -32.80
C ASN A 561 3.56 -7.63 -32.50
N ARG A 562 2.81 -7.21 -33.52
CA ARG A 562 1.55 -6.46 -33.41
C ARG A 562 0.48 -7.28 -32.70
N HIS A 563 0.29 -8.53 -33.11
CA HIS A 563 -0.63 -9.45 -32.44
C HIS A 563 -0.17 -9.74 -31.00
N GLY A 564 1.15 -9.93 -30.80
CA GLY A 564 1.74 -10.13 -29.48
C GLY A 564 1.40 -9.02 -28.48
N ILE A 565 1.71 -7.76 -28.82
CA ILE A 565 1.38 -6.63 -27.93
C ILE A 565 -0.14 -6.50 -27.73
N LEU A 566 -0.95 -6.71 -28.76
CA LEU A 566 -2.39 -6.58 -28.67
C LEU A 566 -3.02 -7.62 -27.72
N PHE A 567 -2.73 -8.90 -27.92
CA PHE A 567 -3.27 -9.97 -27.09
C PHE A 567 -2.80 -9.84 -25.63
N ALA A 568 -1.52 -9.52 -25.43
CA ALA A 568 -0.99 -9.28 -24.10
C ALA A 568 -1.69 -8.09 -23.41
N SER A 569 -1.98 -7.02 -24.15
CA SER A 569 -2.66 -5.83 -23.63
C SER A 569 -4.13 -6.09 -23.31
N LEU A 570 -4.84 -6.87 -24.13
CA LEU A 570 -6.22 -7.28 -23.87
C LEU A 570 -6.30 -8.16 -22.61
N PHE A 571 -5.38 -9.12 -22.47
CA PHE A 571 -5.29 -9.95 -21.26
C PHE A 571 -4.99 -9.09 -20.02
N TRP A 572 -4.01 -8.18 -20.12
CA TRP A 572 -3.63 -7.28 -19.04
C TRP A 572 -4.81 -6.39 -18.59
N VAL A 573 -5.51 -5.73 -19.52
CA VAL A 573 -6.72 -4.95 -19.17
C VAL A 573 -7.80 -5.86 -18.59
N GLY A 574 -7.98 -7.08 -19.11
CA GLY A 574 -8.92 -8.06 -18.57
C GLY A 574 -8.65 -8.39 -17.10
N VAL A 575 -7.40 -8.67 -16.71
CA VAL A 575 -7.04 -8.94 -15.32
C VAL A 575 -7.17 -7.69 -14.42
N LEU A 576 -6.91 -6.49 -14.96
CA LEU A 576 -7.15 -5.25 -14.20
C LEU A 576 -8.65 -4.98 -13.98
N LEU A 577 -9.50 -5.30 -14.96
CA LEU A 577 -10.96 -5.21 -14.83
C LEU A 577 -11.50 -6.28 -13.85
N HIS A 578 -10.88 -7.46 -13.85
CA HIS A 578 -11.16 -8.49 -12.85
C HIS A 578 -10.86 -8.00 -11.44
N ASP A 579 -9.73 -7.31 -11.21
CA ASP A 579 -9.35 -6.77 -9.90
C ASP A 579 -10.39 -5.77 -9.36
N ILE A 580 -10.84 -4.81 -10.18
CA ILE A 580 -11.86 -3.83 -9.72
C ILE A 580 -13.24 -4.48 -9.55
N LYS A 581 -13.52 -5.57 -10.28
CA LYS A 581 -14.75 -6.34 -10.13
C LYS A 581 -14.74 -7.20 -8.88
N SER A 582 -13.62 -7.87 -8.58
CA SER A 582 -13.44 -8.67 -7.35
C SER A 582 -13.44 -7.79 -6.09
N ALA A 583 -12.95 -6.55 -6.22
CA ALA A 583 -13.08 -5.48 -5.22
C ALA A 583 -14.52 -4.95 -5.04
N GLY A 584 -15.50 -5.43 -5.83
CA GLY A 584 -16.90 -5.03 -5.74
C GLY A 584 -17.22 -3.64 -6.30
N MET A 585 -16.31 -3.01 -7.05
CA MET A 585 -16.53 -1.67 -7.63
C MET A 585 -17.39 -1.72 -8.91
N VAL A 586 -17.41 -2.87 -9.58
CA VAL A 586 -18.17 -3.09 -10.84
C VAL A 586 -19.19 -4.20 -10.67
N LYS A 587 -20.47 -3.88 -10.92
CA LYS A 587 -21.59 -4.83 -10.83
C LYS A 587 -21.96 -5.48 -12.16
N ASP A 588 -21.54 -4.89 -13.30
CA ASP A 588 -21.81 -5.41 -14.64
C ASP A 588 -21.30 -6.85 -14.83
N SER A 589 -22.05 -7.67 -15.59
CA SER A 589 -21.66 -9.05 -15.88
C SER A 589 -20.49 -9.11 -16.87
N TRP A 590 -19.69 -10.18 -16.80
CA TRP A 590 -18.60 -10.41 -17.78
C TRP A 590 -19.14 -10.50 -19.20
N VAL A 591 -20.32 -11.08 -19.40
CA VAL A 591 -20.99 -11.13 -20.70
C VAL A 591 -21.17 -9.72 -21.26
N LYS A 592 -21.72 -8.79 -20.47
CA LYS A 592 -21.90 -7.39 -20.92
C LYS A 592 -20.58 -6.72 -21.25
N ILE A 593 -19.57 -6.88 -20.39
CA ILE A 593 -18.24 -6.27 -20.58
C ILE A 593 -17.60 -6.78 -21.89
N LEU A 594 -17.62 -8.09 -22.11
CA LEU A 594 -17.06 -8.72 -23.30
C LEU A 594 -17.84 -8.36 -24.56
N THR A 595 -19.18 -8.30 -24.50
CA THR A 595 -20.01 -7.88 -25.64
C THR A 595 -19.71 -6.44 -26.05
N VAL A 596 -19.63 -5.51 -25.09
CA VAL A 596 -19.25 -4.12 -25.39
C VAL A 596 -17.85 -4.04 -25.98
N GLY A 597 -16.88 -4.76 -25.39
CA GLY A 597 -15.51 -4.82 -25.91
C GLY A 597 -15.45 -5.35 -27.35
N LEU A 598 -16.20 -6.40 -27.66
CA LEU A 598 -16.28 -6.97 -29.00
C LEU A 598 -16.90 -6.01 -30.02
N VAL A 599 -18.02 -5.35 -29.66
CA VAL A 599 -18.67 -4.35 -30.52
C VAL A 599 -17.72 -3.18 -30.82
N VAL A 600 -17.03 -2.65 -29.80
CA VAL A 600 -16.03 -1.58 -29.97
C VAL A 600 -14.87 -2.06 -30.84
N GLY A 601 -14.39 -3.29 -30.63
CA GLY A 601 -13.28 -3.87 -31.39
C GLY A 601 -13.60 -4.01 -32.88
N LEU A 602 -14.84 -4.38 -33.22
CA LEU A 602 -15.29 -4.47 -34.61
C LEU A 602 -15.38 -3.09 -35.28
N ILE A 603 -15.83 -2.06 -34.55
CA ILE A 603 -16.07 -0.72 -35.11
C ILE A 603 -14.77 0.10 -35.20
N ALA A 604 -13.99 0.11 -34.13
CA ALA A 604 -12.87 1.04 -33.93
C ALA A 604 -11.51 0.34 -33.82
N GLY A 605 -11.48 -0.99 -33.88
CA GLY A 605 -10.27 -1.79 -33.77
C GLY A 605 -9.94 -2.22 -32.33
N PRO A 606 -9.16 -3.30 -32.19
CA PRO A 606 -8.94 -3.97 -30.90
C PRO A 606 -8.01 -3.17 -29.96
N THR A 607 -7.09 -2.33 -30.49
CA THR A 607 -6.27 -1.43 -29.66
C THR A 607 -7.11 -0.36 -28.96
N VAL A 608 -8.19 0.10 -29.61
CA VAL A 608 -9.15 1.03 -28.99
C VAL A 608 -9.92 0.36 -27.85
N VAL A 609 -10.18 -0.95 -27.92
CA VAL A 609 -10.77 -1.72 -26.80
C VAL A 609 -9.85 -1.70 -25.58
N VAL A 610 -8.55 -1.89 -25.78
CA VAL A 610 -7.55 -1.80 -24.70
C VAL A 610 -7.57 -0.41 -24.05
N ALA A 611 -7.51 0.64 -24.88
CA ALA A 611 -7.47 2.02 -24.41
C ALA A 611 -8.74 2.44 -23.66
N LEU A 612 -9.92 2.10 -24.19
CA LEU A 612 -11.20 2.41 -23.55
C LEU A 612 -11.46 1.54 -22.32
N GLY A 613 -11.06 0.27 -22.32
CA GLY A 613 -11.15 -0.61 -21.15
C GLY A 613 -10.25 -0.12 -20.00
N TRP A 614 -9.02 0.29 -20.31
CA TRP A 614 -8.12 0.91 -19.34
C TRP A 614 -8.67 2.26 -18.85
N THR A 615 -9.20 3.11 -19.74
CA THR A 615 -9.80 4.40 -19.34
C THR A 615 -11.04 4.19 -18.46
N TRP A 616 -11.87 3.19 -18.77
CA TRP A 616 -13.02 2.84 -17.94
C TRP A 616 -12.60 2.39 -16.54
N ARG A 617 -11.51 1.62 -16.40
CA ARG A 617 -10.91 1.33 -15.09
C ARG A 617 -10.55 2.62 -14.35
N GLU A 618 -9.92 3.60 -15.01
CA GLU A 618 -9.56 4.87 -14.38
C GLU A 618 -10.78 5.65 -13.88
N GLU A 619 -11.88 5.65 -14.63
CA GLU A 619 -13.17 6.23 -14.20
C GLU A 619 -13.69 5.56 -12.93
N ILE A 620 -13.62 4.23 -12.87
CA ILE A 620 -14.08 3.45 -11.71
C ILE A 620 -13.19 3.75 -10.49
N LEU A 621 -11.87 3.77 -10.64
CA LEU A 621 -10.94 4.11 -9.55
C LEU A 621 -11.14 5.55 -9.05
N ALA A 622 -11.49 6.49 -9.94
CA ALA A 622 -11.72 7.89 -9.57
C ALA A 622 -13.09 8.17 -8.93
N SER A 623 -14.09 7.32 -9.16
CA SER A 623 -15.49 7.59 -8.76
C SER A 623 -16.05 6.63 -7.72
N LYS A 624 -15.50 5.42 -7.61
CA LYS A 624 -16.02 4.37 -6.73
C LYS A 624 -15.01 3.98 -5.65
N ARG A 625 -15.52 3.29 -4.64
CA ARG A 625 -14.75 2.68 -3.56
C ARG A 625 -14.94 1.17 -3.59
N GLU A 626 -13.99 0.46 -2.97
CA GLU A 626 -14.14 -0.97 -2.71
C GLU A 626 -15.45 -1.24 -1.95
N GLY A 627 -16.11 -2.37 -2.24
CA GLY A 627 -17.43 -2.71 -1.68
C GLY A 627 -17.49 -2.80 -0.15
N HIS A 628 -16.36 -3.03 0.51
CA HIS A 628 -16.24 -3.12 1.97
C HIS A 628 -15.90 -1.79 2.64
N ALA A 629 -15.53 -0.77 1.88
CA ALA A 629 -15.24 0.55 2.43
C ALA A 629 -16.49 1.12 3.11
N LEU A 630 -16.31 1.71 4.29
CA LEU A 630 -17.39 2.41 4.97
C LEU A 630 -17.67 3.70 4.21
N THR A 631 -18.86 3.77 3.61
CA THR A 631 -19.33 4.95 2.87
C THR A 631 -20.50 5.58 3.59
N ARG A 632 -20.57 6.92 3.53
CA ARG A 632 -21.64 7.71 4.14
C ARG A 632 -23.03 7.19 3.75
N ASN A 633 -23.26 6.98 2.45
CA ASN A 633 -24.54 6.52 1.92
C ASN A 633 -25.02 5.18 2.53
N ARG A 634 -24.10 4.31 2.96
CA ARG A 634 -24.44 2.99 3.51
C ARG A 634 -24.55 3.00 5.03
N TYR A 635 -23.67 3.71 5.73
CA TYR A 635 -23.47 3.60 7.18
C TYR A 635 -23.82 4.85 8.00
N GLU A 636 -24.22 5.97 7.39
CA GLU A 636 -24.57 7.18 8.13
C GLU A 636 -25.71 6.91 9.13
N GLY A 637 -25.44 7.22 10.42
CA GLY A 637 -26.38 7.01 11.52
C GLY A 637 -26.64 5.54 11.91
N LYS A 638 -25.91 4.58 11.34
CA LYS A 638 -26.12 3.13 11.54
C LYS A 638 -24.87 2.45 12.08
N SER A 639 -25.04 1.38 12.84
CA SER A 639 -23.94 0.50 13.21
C SER A 639 -23.61 -0.49 12.08
N ILE A 640 -22.45 -1.16 12.16
CA ILE A 640 -22.08 -2.21 11.21
C ILE A 640 -23.07 -3.38 11.31
N LEU A 641 -23.46 -3.76 12.52
CA LEU A 641 -24.42 -4.84 12.74
C LEU A 641 -25.80 -4.52 12.19
N ASP A 642 -26.25 -3.26 12.24
CA ASP A 642 -27.56 -2.86 11.67
C ASP A 642 -27.61 -3.03 10.16
N VAL A 643 -26.52 -2.69 9.47
CA VAL A 643 -26.41 -2.86 8.02
C VAL A 643 -26.33 -4.35 7.66
N GLN A 644 -25.51 -5.13 8.38
CA GLN A 644 -25.39 -6.56 8.13
C GLN A 644 -26.70 -7.32 8.33
N ARG A 645 -27.50 -6.98 9.34
CA ARG A 645 -28.82 -7.60 9.56
C ARG A 645 -29.81 -7.36 8.41
N ARG A 646 -29.71 -6.22 7.72
CA ARG A 646 -30.57 -5.89 6.56
C ARG A 646 -30.10 -6.56 5.27
N ASP A 647 -28.81 -6.83 5.15
CA ASP A 647 -28.20 -7.45 3.96
C ASP A 647 -28.37 -8.99 3.95
N VAL A 648 -28.79 -9.61 5.07
CA VAL A 648 -29.18 -11.03 5.10
C VAL A 648 -30.60 -11.15 4.52
N PRO A 649 -30.82 -11.91 3.42
CA PRO A 649 -32.16 -12.17 2.92
C PRO A 649 -32.97 -12.84 4.04
N ALA A 650 -34.18 -12.34 4.31
CA ALA A 650 -35.10 -12.96 5.26
C ALA A 650 -35.27 -14.45 4.88
N ALA A 651 -34.65 -15.33 5.65
CA ALA A 651 -34.84 -16.76 5.51
C ALA A 651 -36.29 -17.05 5.93
N GLY A 652 -37.14 -17.24 4.92
CA GLY A 652 -38.48 -17.83 4.97
C GLY A 652 -39.24 -17.69 6.28
N GLU A 653 -40.03 -16.64 6.41
CA GLU A 653 -41.29 -16.77 7.15
C GLU A 653 -42.13 -17.81 6.41
N GLY A 654 -42.19 -19.01 6.97
CA GLY A 654 -43.03 -20.08 6.49
C GLY A 654 -44.46 -19.57 6.37
N LYS A 655 -45.00 -19.63 5.15
CA LYS A 655 -46.45 -19.63 4.93
C LYS A 655 -47.03 -20.85 5.66
N VAL A 656 -47.46 -20.66 6.89
CA VAL A 656 -48.48 -21.50 7.51
C VAL A 656 -49.80 -21.06 6.86
N GLY A 657 -50.04 -21.57 5.66
CA GLY A 657 -51.36 -21.57 5.04
C GLY A 657 -52.12 -22.79 5.53
N LYS A 658 -53.17 -22.54 6.31
CA LYS A 658 -54.24 -23.51 6.58
C LYS A 658 -54.97 -23.85 5.28
N SER A 659 -55.54 -25.06 5.27
CA SER A 659 -56.38 -25.77 4.29
C SER A 659 -55.67 -26.36 3.09
#